data_AF-A0A1W1BEM8-F1
#
_entry.id   AF-A0A1W1BEM8-F1
#
_cell.length_a   1.000
_cell.length_b   1.000
_cell.length_c   1.000
_cell.angle_alpha   90.00
_cell.angle_beta   90.00
_cell.angle_gamma   90.00
#
_symmetry.space_group_name_H-M   'P 1'
#
loop_
_entity.id
_entity.type
_entity.pdbx_description
1 polymer ?
#
loop_
_entity_poly.entity_id
_entity_poly.type
_entity_poly.pdbx_seq_one_letter_code
_entity_poly.pdbx_strand_id
1 'polypeptide(L)'
;MQRLILILSFVLSFLLANESNNSCIECHKGIEDIRDHKSGMMKAIFKMADEAGIKGNDCVVCHGGNPNNSTKELAHKGTIDYFKSHKGPKAFYPYPASPWINKNTCGVCHPKQVLAQENNLMATEQGKIHGALWGFGSKEKYKHTFSNFGGKSVNSDERLGTKAYKEYMEKLAKVEPQGFLITTKELPPAPTADEVEKDPSLSVFTYLRQECLRCHTGGKGRNRRGDYRGTGCSSCHIPYSNSGLYEGGDKSISKVENGHLLVHSIQSSRDVKVKVHDINYSGIPVETCTTCHNRGKRIGVSYQGLMESGYQATFDEKGNGQPKLHTKRYLHLTEDIHYTKGMLCQDCHTSNDMHGDGFFRGANLGAVEIECQDCHGTTKKYPWELPLGYSDEFATTPKTGKARGTTKTLAEYLKDGAIPKDKGDGFLLSARGNPLTKAVRKGNKIIMHLSSGKDIELKPLKLLKEENKISKEGLVAMDNIKAHTDKLECYTCHATWAPQCYGCHVKIDYSGGKQNPDYLLASKHHVNGKTAEMTNLKDYLVDGKVTETRSYLRWEDPALSQNGEGRISPTIPGCQVTLTVIGKNGNALYQNHIFKIKNVEDAGEEGINAITMSPVQPHTITKKSRSCESCHTSEKAMGYGINGGRYFSDPSKTTMVDLMDSNRKVLAHNIDEQIPATPNLKYDYSVMIDKNGKQVQTVGNHWKLSQALDNRTREKLDRRGVCLSCHQSIPEGNLAISTMNHIAEMSGIKIDNKEHNNILNKILNIGAWIQLIIPIIIFGLVTLWIIRKRKFK
;
A
#
# COMPACT_ATOMS: atom_id res chain seq x y z
N MET A 1 8.70 61.75 52.40
CA MET A 1 7.84 60.58 52.13
C MET A 1 7.54 60.37 50.65
N GLN A 2 7.20 61.39 49.84
CA GLN A 2 6.89 61.20 48.41
C GLN A 2 8.04 60.67 47.54
N ARG A 3 9.31 61.01 47.82
CA ARG A 3 10.46 60.46 47.06
C ARG A 3 10.77 58.98 47.37
N LEU A 4 10.41 58.48 48.56
CA LEU A 4 10.60 57.06 48.89
C LEU A 4 9.54 56.17 48.24
N ILE A 5 8.32 56.69 48.09
CA ILE A 5 7.19 55.98 47.47
C ILE A 5 7.41 55.85 45.96
N LEU A 6 7.97 56.87 45.29
CA LEU A 6 8.29 56.79 43.86
C LEU A 6 9.40 55.77 43.54
N ILE A 7 10.43 55.68 44.40
CA ILE A 7 11.52 54.73 44.23
C ILE A 7 11.04 53.30 44.53
N LEU A 8 10.18 53.11 45.55
CA LEU A 8 9.57 51.80 45.79
C LEU A 8 8.65 51.37 44.65
N SER A 9 7.86 52.28 44.05
CA SER A 9 7.03 51.95 42.89
C SER A 9 7.84 51.62 41.65
N PHE A 10 8.98 52.29 41.42
CA PHE A 10 9.86 52.01 40.28
C PHE A 10 10.61 50.67 40.42
N VAL A 11 11.00 50.33 41.66
CA VAL A 11 11.63 49.05 42.01
C VAL A 11 10.61 47.90 42.02
N LEU A 12 9.35 48.14 42.41
CA LEU A 12 8.28 47.15 42.30
C LEU A 12 7.88 46.89 40.83
N SER A 13 7.88 47.92 39.97
CA SER A 13 7.65 47.72 38.53
C SER A 13 8.82 47.00 37.83
N PHE A 14 10.05 47.12 38.33
CA PHE A 14 11.19 46.32 37.85
C PHE A 14 11.19 44.89 38.39
N LEU A 15 10.67 44.65 39.61
CA LEU A 15 10.50 43.32 40.19
C LEU A 15 9.28 42.56 39.64
N LEU A 16 8.31 43.27 39.05
CA LEU A 16 7.16 42.70 38.34
C LEU A 16 7.37 42.57 36.82
N ALA A 17 8.49 43.08 36.28
CA ALA A 17 8.85 42.97 34.86
C ALA A 17 9.65 41.71 34.50
N ASN A 18 9.55 40.65 35.31
CA ASN A 18 10.10 39.34 35.00
C ASN A 18 8.99 38.36 34.56
N GLU A 19 7.97 38.87 33.87
CA GLU A 19 7.22 38.04 32.94
C GLU A 19 8.17 37.76 31.76
N SER A 20 8.60 36.51 31.66
CA SER A 20 9.45 36.00 30.60
C SER A 20 8.82 36.29 29.23
N ASN A 21 9.19 37.41 28.62
CA ASN A 21 8.79 37.73 27.25
C ASN A 21 9.33 36.66 26.30
N ASN A 22 8.45 36.12 25.46
CA ASN A 22 8.83 35.23 24.38
C ASN A 22 9.51 36.06 23.27
N SER A 23 10.83 36.17 23.35
CA SER A 23 11.66 36.95 22.42
C SER A 23 11.63 36.38 21.00
N CYS A 24 11.38 35.08 20.83
CA CYS A 24 11.23 34.48 19.50
C CYS A 24 10.02 35.06 18.74
N ILE A 25 8.93 35.40 19.45
CA ILE A 25 7.69 35.94 18.87
C ILE A 25 7.85 37.38 18.37
N GLU A 26 8.91 38.09 18.76
CA GLU A 26 9.25 39.39 18.16
C GLU A 26 9.48 39.27 16.64
N CYS A 27 10.16 38.19 16.22
CA CYS A 27 10.42 37.87 14.82
C CYS A 27 9.34 36.95 14.22
N HIS A 28 8.83 35.98 15.00
CA HIS A 28 7.84 34.99 14.59
C HIS A 28 6.39 35.37 14.95
N LYS A 29 6.08 36.68 14.87
CA LYS A 29 4.77 37.20 15.26
C LYS A 29 3.66 36.54 14.45
N GLY A 30 2.70 35.92 15.16
CA GLY A 30 1.53 35.28 14.56
C GLY A 30 1.72 33.80 14.23
N ILE A 31 2.87 33.20 14.57
CA ILE A 31 3.05 31.74 14.48
C ILE A 31 1.96 31.02 15.28
N GLU A 32 1.38 29.97 14.70
CA GLU A 32 0.41 29.15 15.41
C GLU A 32 1.06 28.35 16.52
N ASP A 33 0.30 28.11 17.58
CA ASP A 33 0.66 27.07 18.54
C ASP A 33 0.71 25.71 17.84
N ILE A 34 1.84 25.02 17.98
CA ILE A 34 2.04 23.67 17.41
C ILE A 34 0.96 22.68 17.87
N ARG A 35 0.40 22.90 19.07
CA ARG A 35 -0.70 22.16 19.71
C ARG A 35 -1.42 23.06 20.72
N ASP A 36 -2.67 22.72 21.04
CA ASP A 36 -3.43 23.34 22.13
C ASP A 36 -2.64 23.30 23.46
N HIS A 37 -2.50 24.45 24.12
CA HIS A 37 -1.80 24.62 25.40
C HIS A 37 -2.31 23.71 26.52
N LYS A 38 -3.59 23.31 26.48
CA LYS A 38 -4.19 22.39 27.44
C LYS A 38 -3.84 20.93 27.17
N SER A 39 -3.29 20.62 25.99
CA SER A 39 -2.91 19.26 25.61
C SER A 39 -1.79 18.71 26.50
N GLY A 40 -1.75 17.38 26.65
CA GLY A 40 -0.69 16.73 27.42
C GLY A 40 0.71 17.01 26.85
N MET A 41 0.82 17.10 25.53
CA MET A 41 2.07 17.45 24.85
C MET A 41 2.56 18.85 25.23
N MET A 42 1.72 19.89 25.10
CA MET A 42 2.14 21.25 25.44
C MET A 42 2.45 21.41 26.92
N LYS A 43 1.68 20.77 27.81
CA LYS A 43 2.00 20.77 29.25
C LYS A 43 3.38 20.17 29.56
N ALA A 44 3.75 19.09 28.87
CA ALA A 44 5.08 18.49 29.01
C ALA A 44 6.17 19.42 28.46
N ILE A 45 5.92 20.10 27.35
CA ILE A 45 6.83 21.09 26.75
C ILE A 45 7.03 22.29 27.70
N PHE A 46 5.95 22.87 28.21
CA PHE A 46 6.01 23.99 29.15
C PHE A 46 6.78 23.63 30.43
N LYS A 47 6.54 22.43 30.95
CA LYS A 47 7.29 21.92 32.10
C LYS A 47 8.79 21.85 31.79
N MET A 48 9.16 21.33 30.62
CA MET A 48 10.56 21.24 30.20
C MET A 48 11.19 22.62 29.98
N ALA A 49 10.44 23.57 29.44
CA ALA A 49 10.90 24.95 29.26
C ALA A 49 11.14 25.65 30.60
N ASP A 50 10.27 25.42 31.58
CA ASP A 50 10.41 25.93 32.95
C ASP A 50 11.64 25.34 33.65
N GLU A 51 11.81 24.02 33.60
CA GLU A 51 13.00 23.32 34.12
C GLU A 51 14.30 23.81 33.45
N ALA A 52 14.23 24.21 32.18
CA ALA A 52 15.35 24.72 31.41
C ALA A 52 15.62 26.23 31.59
N GLY A 53 14.81 26.94 32.39
CA GLY A 53 14.97 28.37 32.66
C GLY A 53 14.59 29.28 31.48
N ILE A 54 13.75 28.79 30.56
CA ILE A 54 13.32 29.49 29.34
C ILE A 54 11.79 29.54 29.24
N LYS A 55 11.12 29.73 30.38
CA LYS A 55 9.65 29.85 30.46
C LYS A 55 9.13 30.83 29.39
N GLY A 56 8.07 30.45 28.69
CA GLY A 56 7.49 31.23 27.61
C GLY A 56 8.24 31.16 26.27
N ASN A 57 9.44 30.58 26.21
CA ASN A 57 10.23 30.38 24.98
C ASN A 57 10.23 28.90 24.55
N ASP A 58 9.04 28.32 24.52
CA ASP A 58 8.83 26.87 24.42
C ASP A 58 9.28 26.25 23.09
N CYS A 59 9.40 27.07 22.03
CA CYS A 59 9.94 26.65 20.74
C CYS A 59 11.34 26.03 20.85
N VAL A 60 12.14 26.51 21.81
CA VAL A 60 13.52 26.06 22.06
C VAL A 60 13.57 24.61 22.52
N VAL A 61 12.49 24.07 23.09
CA VAL A 61 12.39 22.65 23.50
C VAL A 61 12.50 21.69 22.30
N CYS A 62 12.06 22.12 21.11
CA CYS A 62 12.17 21.32 19.89
C CYS A 62 13.27 21.85 18.96
N HIS A 63 13.36 23.17 18.82
CA HIS A 63 14.25 23.82 17.86
C HIS A 63 15.64 24.15 18.41
N GLY A 64 15.86 24.15 19.73
CA GLY A 64 17.11 24.67 20.29
C GLY A 64 17.28 26.16 20.01
N GLY A 65 18.52 26.61 19.83
CA GLY A 65 18.85 28.04 19.72
C GLY A 65 18.97 28.72 21.08
N ASN A 66 19.03 30.06 21.05
CA ASN A 66 19.15 30.88 22.25
C ASN A 66 18.12 32.03 22.22
N PRO A 67 17.05 31.95 23.02
CA PRO A 67 16.00 32.97 23.01
C PRO A 67 16.50 34.33 23.54
N ASN A 68 17.61 34.40 24.27
CA ASN A 68 18.10 35.67 24.83
C ASN A 68 18.83 36.56 23.81
N ASN A 69 18.90 36.16 22.53
CA ASN A 69 19.50 36.97 21.47
C ASN A 69 18.44 37.48 20.50
N SER A 70 18.57 38.74 20.08
CA SER A 70 17.68 39.38 19.10
C SER A 70 18.19 39.35 17.66
N THR A 71 19.45 38.95 17.44
CA THR A 71 19.99 38.79 16.08
C THR A 71 19.70 37.38 15.56
N LYS A 72 19.26 37.29 14.30
CA LYS A 72 18.87 36.02 13.66
C LYS A 72 19.95 34.96 13.78
N GLU A 73 21.21 35.32 13.55
CA GLU A 73 22.33 34.39 13.55
C GLU A 73 22.63 33.85 14.95
N LEU A 74 22.55 34.68 15.99
CA LEU A 74 22.84 34.26 17.37
C LEU A 74 21.65 33.51 17.99
N ALA A 75 20.42 33.93 17.68
CA ALA A 75 19.20 33.25 18.12
C ALA A 75 19.10 31.83 17.58
N HIS A 76 19.52 31.61 16.32
CA HIS A 76 19.48 30.32 15.64
C HIS A 76 20.82 29.55 15.66
N LYS A 77 21.65 29.77 16.69
CA LYS A 77 22.93 29.09 16.86
C LYS A 77 22.96 28.25 18.13
N GLY A 78 23.38 26.99 17.98
CA GLY A 78 23.59 26.09 19.12
C GLY A 78 22.32 25.80 19.92
N THR A 79 22.47 25.60 21.21
CA THR A 79 21.38 25.37 22.17
C THR A 79 21.76 26.01 23.50
N ILE A 80 20.78 26.24 24.37
CA ILE A 80 21.00 26.73 25.74
C ILE A 80 21.80 25.71 26.58
N ASP A 81 22.48 26.17 27.63
CA ASP A 81 23.37 25.33 28.43
C ASP A 81 22.67 24.11 29.06
N TYR A 82 21.42 24.27 29.48
CA TYR A 82 20.61 23.19 30.04
C TYR A 82 20.55 21.96 29.10
N PHE A 83 20.21 22.17 27.82
CA PHE A 83 20.06 21.08 26.86
C PHE A 83 21.39 20.50 26.38
N LYS A 84 22.55 21.07 26.71
CA LYS A 84 23.84 20.43 26.43
C LYS A 84 23.97 19.12 27.22
N SER A 85 23.60 19.12 28.50
CA SER A 85 23.68 17.96 29.39
C SER A 85 22.36 17.20 29.59
N HIS A 86 21.19 17.83 29.37
CA HIS A 86 19.87 17.21 29.58
C HIS A 86 19.23 16.67 28.30
N LYS A 87 18.12 15.95 28.40
CA LYS A 87 17.33 15.54 27.23
C LYS A 87 16.78 16.78 26.52
N GLY A 88 16.90 16.82 25.20
CA GLY A 88 16.48 17.97 24.39
C GLY A 88 17.50 18.29 23.29
N PRO A 89 17.27 19.38 22.53
CA PRO A 89 18.03 19.70 21.34
C PRO A 89 19.47 20.08 21.65
N LYS A 90 20.41 19.49 20.91
CA LYS A 90 21.87 19.68 21.10
C LYS A 90 22.47 20.78 20.22
N ALA A 91 21.66 21.32 19.32
CA ALA A 91 21.99 22.40 18.40
C ALA A 91 20.67 23.07 17.97
N PHE A 92 20.76 24.09 17.12
CA PHE A 92 19.58 24.66 16.49
C PHE A 92 19.11 23.73 15.38
N TYR A 93 17.83 23.35 15.45
CA TYR A 93 17.18 22.37 14.60
C TYR A 93 16.09 23.05 13.77
N PRO A 94 16.39 23.49 12.54
CA PRO A 94 15.37 24.02 11.64
C PRO A 94 14.33 22.95 11.25
N TYR A 95 14.68 21.67 11.32
CA TYR A 95 13.81 20.54 11.02
C TYR A 95 13.76 19.57 12.22
N PRO A 96 13.10 19.95 13.32
CA PRO A 96 13.16 19.21 14.58
C PRO A 96 12.58 17.80 14.50
N ALA A 97 11.77 17.51 13.49
CA ALA A 97 11.15 16.20 13.27
C ALA A 97 11.98 15.24 12.40
N SER A 98 13.18 15.68 11.96
CA SER A 98 14.09 14.86 11.16
C SER A 98 14.52 13.60 11.93
N PRO A 99 14.56 12.41 11.27
CA PRO A 99 14.84 11.16 11.98
C PRO A 99 16.28 11.11 12.52
N TRP A 100 17.18 11.91 11.95
CA TRP A 100 18.59 11.95 12.32
C TRP A 100 18.88 12.61 13.67
N ILE A 101 17.91 13.38 14.18
CA ILE A 101 18.04 14.13 15.44
C ILE A 101 16.87 13.87 16.39
N ASN A 102 15.84 13.12 15.98
CA ASN A 102 14.59 13.06 16.74
C ASN A 102 14.73 12.38 18.11
N LYS A 103 15.80 11.61 18.36
CA LYS A 103 16.17 11.18 19.72
C LYS A 103 16.27 12.34 20.72
N ASN A 104 16.60 13.54 20.23
CA ASN A 104 16.75 14.78 20.99
C ASN A 104 15.48 15.68 20.95
N THR A 105 14.44 15.30 20.21
CA THR A 105 13.18 16.06 20.08
C THR A 105 11.99 15.15 20.40
N CYS A 106 11.33 14.55 19.41
CA CYS A 106 10.18 13.67 19.58
C CYS A 106 10.49 12.49 20.53
N GLY A 107 11.70 11.94 20.48
CA GLY A 107 12.17 10.81 21.27
C GLY A 107 12.35 11.11 22.76
N VAL A 108 12.31 12.39 23.16
CA VAL A 108 12.27 12.77 24.58
C VAL A 108 10.98 12.27 25.23
N CYS A 109 9.87 12.27 24.48
CA CYS A 109 8.56 11.78 24.93
C CYS A 109 8.18 10.43 24.31
N HIS A 110 8.62 10.13 23.09
CA HIS A 110 8.26 8.93 22.32
C HIS A 110 9.47 8.07 21.95
N PRO A 111 10.29 7.61 22.92
CA PRO A 111 11.55 6.91 22.62
C PRO A 111 11.33 5.57 21.88
N LYS A 112 10.20 4.90 22.14
CA LYS A 112 9.87 3.61 21.53
C LYS A 112 9.53 3.73 20.04
N GLN A 113 8.71 4.72 19.67
CA GLN A 113 8.35 4.98 18.27
C GLN A 113 9.56 5.50 17.49
N VAL A 114 10.39 6.35 18.11
CA VAL A 114 11.64 6.82 17.49
C VAL A 114 12.61 5.68 17.22
N LEU A 115 12.71 4.70 18.12
CA LEU A 115 13.52 3.50 17.89
C LEU A 115 12.92 2.62 16.78
N ALA A 116 11.62 2.34 16.84
CA ALA A 116 10.95 1.43 15.92
C ALA A 116 10.90 1.96 14.48
N GLN A 117 10.91 3.29 14.28
CA GLN A 117 10.81 3.89 12.95
C GLN A 117 11.93 3.43 12.01
N GLU A 118 13.13 3.19 12.55
CA GLU A 118 14.32 2.85 11.75
C GLU A 118 14.17 1.48 11.08
N ASN A 119 13.26 0.64 11.59
CA ASN A 119 12.99 -0.69 11.07
C ASN A 119 11.72 -0.77 10.19
N ASN A 120 10.95 0.31 10.07
CA ASN A 120 9.70 0.30 9.28
C ASN A 120 9.98 0.44 7.77
N LEU A 121 9.00 0.08 6.93
CA LEU A 121 9.18 0.08 5.47
C LEU A 121 9.33 1.47 4.84
N MET A 122 8.81 2.52 5.47
CA MET A 122 8.95 3.90 4.99
C MET A 122 10.34 4.46 5.28
N ALA A 123 11.05 3.95 6.30
CA ALA A 123 12.45 4.28 6.54
C ALA A 123 13.38 3.40 5.69
N THR A 124 13.08 2.11 5.60
CA THR A 124 14.01 1.09 5.08
C THR A 124 13.86 0.81 3.59
N GLU A 125 12.66 0.98 3.03
CA GLU A 125 12.30 0.69 1.63
C GLU A 125 12.66 -0.74 1.16
N GLN A 126 12.86 -1.67 2.09
CA GLN A 126 13.47 -2.99 1.84
C GLN A 126 12.72 -3.81 0.79
N GLY A 127 11.38 -3.87 0.87
CA GLY A 127 10.57 -4.55 -0.14
C GLY A 127 10.67 -3.91 -1.52
N LYS A 128 10.74 -2.58 -1.60
CA LYS A 128 10.92 -1.87 -2.88
C LYS A 128 12.29 -2.15 -3.48
N ILE A 129 13.33 -2.13 -2.66
CA ILE A 129 14.71 -2.46 -3.03
C ILE A 129 14.76 -3.88 -3.60
N HIS A 130 14.24 -4.87 -2.88
CA HIS A 130 14.19 -6.26 -3.35
C HIS A 130 13.45 -6.41 -4.68
N GLY A 131 12.29 -5.76 -4.81
CA GLY A 131 11.51 -5.80 -6.05
C GLY A 131 12.28 -5.25 -7.25
N ALA A 132 13.08 -4.19 -7.07
CA ALA A 132 13.93 -3.65 -8.13
C ALA A 132 15.12 -4.58 -8.44
N LEU A 133 15.80 -5.08 -7.41
CA LEU A 133 16.89 -6.05 -7.58
C LEU A 133 16.42 -7.29 -8.33
N TRP A 134 15.22 -7.79 -8.03
CA TRP A 134 14.58 -8.87 -8.78
C TRP A 134 14.44 -8.54 -10.25
N GLY A 135 13.84 -7.38 -10.58
CA GLY A 135 13.68 -6.92 -11.97
C GLY A 135 14.99 -6.78 -12.76
N PHE A 136 16.11 -6.62 -12.06
CA PHE A 136 17.46 -6.53 -12.63
C PHE A 136 18.24 -7.86 -12.48
N GLY A 137 17.53 -8.98 -12.33
CA GLY A 137 18.13 -10.32 -12.33
C GLY A 137 18.81 -10.73 -11.02
N SER A 138 18.27 -10.29 -9.87
CA SER A 138 18.77 -10.49 -8.49
C SER A 138 19.75 -11.66 -8.33
N LYS A 139 21.01 -11.32 -8.05
CA LYS A 139 22.09 -12.30 -7.76
C LYS A 139 21.82 -13.09 -6.47
N GLU A 140 21.07 -12.52 -5.53
CA GLU A 140 20.74 -13.15 -4.24
C GLU A 140 19.35 -13.82 -4.22
N LYS A 141 18.69 -13.91 -5.39
CA LYS A 141 17.37 -14.51 -5.56
C LYS A 141 16.35 -13.92 -4.57
N TYR A 142 15.78 -14.74 -3.69
CA TYR A 142 14.74 -14.41 -2.72
C TYR A 142 15.26 -13.76 -1.42
N LYS A 143 16.55 -13.43 -1.33
CA LYS A 143 17.11 -12.84 -0.10
C LYS A 143 16.89 -11.32 -0.06
N HIS A 144 16.17 -10.83 0.95
CA HIS A 144 15.90 -9.41 1.16
C HIS A 144 17.05 -8.71 1.88
N THR A 145 18.28 -8.82 1.37
CA THR A 145 19.50 -8.42 2.09
C THR A 145 19.59 -6.92 2.41
N PHE A 146 19.14 -6.07 1.50
CA PHE A 146 19.42 -4.64 1.52
C PHE A 146 18.26 -3.78 2.03
N SER A 147 18.59 -2.73 2.78
CA SER A 147 17.72 -1.62 3.17
C SER A 147 18.44 -0.29 2.92
N ASN A 148 17.73 0.83 3.07
CA ASN A 148 18.30 2.16 2.86
C ASN A 148 19.57 2.44 3.65
N PHE A 149 19.60 2.05 4.94
CA PHE A 149 20.71 2.39 5.86
C PHE A 149 21.28 1.18 6.60
N GLY A 150 20.81 -0.04 6.32
CA GLY A 150 21.17 -1.24 7.06
C GLY A 150 20.68 -1.20 8.50
N GLY A 151 20.99 -2.26 9.27
CA GLY A 151 20.78 -2.25 10.71
C GLY A 151 20.41 -3.61 11.29
N LYS A 152 20.00 -3.59 12.56
CA LYS A 152 19.58 -4.75 13.32
C LYS A 152 18.24 -4.49 14.02
N SER A 153 17.36 -5.49 13.99
CA SER A 153 16.12 -5.50 14.77
C SER A 153 16.42 -5.53 16.26
N VAL A 154 15.50 -5.02 17.08
CA VAL A 154 15.60 -5.07 18.54
C VAL A 154 15.53 -6.52 19.07
N ASN A 155 15.82 -6.73 20.36
CA ASN A 155 15.60 -8.05 20.95
C ASN A 155 14.10 -8.39 21.00
N SER A 156 13.75 -9.69 20.98
CA SER A 156 12.34 -10.11 20.84
C SER A 156 11.44 -9.59 21.98
N ASP A 157 11.98 -9.49 23.19
CA ASP A 157 11.31 -8.95 24.37
C ASP A 157 11.06 -7.43 24.26
N GLU A 158 11.90 -6.70 23.54
CA GLU A 158 11.79 -5.25 23.30
C GLU A 158 10.80 -4.89 22.19
N ARG A 159 10.37 -5.87 21.37
CA ARG A 159 9.38 -5.68 20.32
C ARG A 159 8.11 -4.99 20.84
N LEU A 160 7.53 -4.08 20.06
CA LEU A 160 6.26 -3.45 20.42
C LEU A 160 5.07 -4.36 20.13
N GLY A 161 4.23 -4.62 21.12
CA GLY A 161 3.04 -5.47 20.97
C GLY A 161 2.58 -6.08 22.28
N THR A 162 1.38 -6.68 22.27
CA THR A 162 0.94 -7.57 23.35
C THR A 162 1.80 -8.83 23.39
N LYS A 163 1.73 -9.59 24.50
CA LYS A 163 2.36 -10.92 24.58
C LYS A 163 1.89 -11.84 23.44
N ALA A 164 0.58 -11.87 23.16
CA ALA A 164 0.01 -12.65 22.07
C ALA A 164 0.59 -12.25 20.70
N TYR A 165 0.75 -10.95 20.46
CA TYR A 165 1.37 -10.45 19.23
C TYR A 165 2.82 -10.88 19.10
N LYS A 166 3.63 -10.72 20.15
CA LYS A 166 5.05 -11.12 20.11
C LYS A 166 5.20 -12.61 19.80
N GLU A 167 4.48 -13.46 20.53
CA GLU A 167 4.51 -14.92 20.33
C GLU A 167 4.04 -15.33 18.93
N TYR A 168 3.02 -14.64 18.40
CA TYR A 168 2.52 -14.88 17.07
C TYR A 168 3.56 -14.52 16.01
N MET A 169 4.15 -13.34 16.12
CA MET A 169 5.12 -12.86 15.15
C MET A 169 6.46 -13.60 15.21
N GLU A 170 6.86 -14.12 16.37
CA GLU A 170 8.01 -15.03 16.48
C GLU A 170 7.79 -16.33 15.71
N LYS A 171 6.56 -16.88 15.74
CA LYS A 171 6.21 -18.07 14.94
C LYS A 171 6.25 -17.73 13.46
N LEU A 172 5.67 -16.59 13.09
CA LEU A 172 5.61 -16.18 11.70
C LEU A 172 7.01 -15.89 11.11
N ALA A 173 7.90 -15.26 11.88
CA ALA A 173 9.28 -15.02 11.45
C ALA A 173 10.08 -16.32 11.19
N LYS A 174 9.72 -17.44 11.84
CA LYS A 174 10.32 -18.75 11.55
C LYS A 174 9.82 -19.35 10.24
N VAL A 175 8.56 -19.10 9.89
CA VAL A 175 7.93 -19.59 8.65
C VAL A 175 8.38 -18.76 7.45
N GLU A 176 8.45 -17.44 7.62
CA GLU A 176 8.78 -16.47 6.57
C GLU A 176 9.97 -15.57 6.98
N PRO A 177 11.19 -16.13 7.10
CA PRO A 177 12.36 -15.38 7.58
C PRO A 177 12.76 -14.21 6.68
N GLN A 178 12.39 -14.27 5.39
CA GLN A 178 12.60 -13.17 4.45
C GLN A 178 11.54 -12.06 4.58
N GLY A 179 10.38 -12.36 5.17
CA GLY A 179 9.37 -11.36 5.53
C GLY A 179 9.72 -10.59 6.81
N PHE A 180 10.50 -11.18 7.71
CA PHE A 180 10.80 -10.67 9.05
C PHE A 180 12.28 -10.82 9.39
N LEU A 181 13.09 -9.83 9.02
CA LEU A 181 14.54 -9.92 9.11
C LEU A 181 15.06 -9.49 10.49
N ILE A 182 16.17 -10.10 10.89
CA ILE A 182 16.93 -9.71 12.10
C ILE A 182 18.01 -8.69 11.75
N THR A 183 18.65 -8.83 10.60
CA THR A 183 19.74 -7.95 10.13
C THR A 183 19.54 -7.59 8.66
N THR A 184 19.94 -6.38 8.30
CA THR A 184 19.97 -5.89 6.91
C THR A 184 21.26 -5.13 6.64
N LYS A 185 21.67 -5.07 5.38
CA LYS A 185 22.83 -4.30 4.93
C LYS A 185 22.37 -3.00 4.28
N GLU A 186 23.18 -1.96 4.42
CA GLU A 186 22.98 -0.71 3.67
C GLU A 186 23.08 -0.98 2.17
N LEU A 187 22.23 -0.32 1.38
CA LEU A 187 22.25 -0.41 -0.07
C LEU A 187 23.60 0.10 -0.63
N PRO A 188 24.25 -0.63 -1.55
CA PRO A 188 25.46 -0.17 -2.22
C PRO A 188 25.30 1.22 -2.87
N PRO A 189 26.39 2.01 -3.01
CA PRO A 189 26.37 3.29 -3.73
C PRO A 189 25.94 3.11 -5.19
N ALA A 190 25.52 4.20 -5.84
CA ALA A 190 25.31 4.17 -7.28
C ALA A 190 26.66 3.92 -7.99
N PRO A 191 26.71 3.06 -9.01
CA PRO A 191 27.94 2.81 -9.75
C PRO A 191 28.36 4.04 -10.58
N THR A 192 29.66 4.14 -10.81
CA THR A 192 30.25 5.00 -11.84
C THR A 192 29.95 4.49 -13.23
N ALA A 193 30.09 5.37 -14.24
CA ALA A 193 29.96 4.96 -15.64
C ALA A 193 30.95 3.83 -16.03
N ASP A 194 32.16 3.82 -15.47
CA ASP A 194 33.18 2.78 -15.73
C ASP A 194 32.82 1.41 -15.14
N GLU A 195 32.16 1.38 -13.97
CA GLU A 195 31.68 0.15 -13.36
C GLU A 195 30.51 -0.44 -14.16
N VAL A 196 29.61 0.41 -14.66
CA VAL A 196 28.49 -0.01 -15.52
C VAL A 196 28.97 -0.56 -16.86
N GLU A 197 30.05 0.00 -17.43
CA GLU A 197 30.64 -0.54 -18.66
C GLU A 197 31.13 -2.00 -18.48
N LYS A 198 31.53 -2.38 -17.26
CA LYS A 198 31.97 -3.76 -16.92
C LYS A 198 30.80 -4.67 -16.54
N ASP A 199 29.85 -4.18 -15.74
CA ASP A 199 28.66 -4.91 -15.33
C ASP A 199 27.43 -3.99 -15.40
N PRO A 200 26.69 -4.01 -16.52
CA PRO A 200 25.56 -3.11 -16.70
C PRO A 200 24.38 -3.41 -15.75
N SER A 201 24.36 -4.57 -15.09
CA SER A 201 23.34 -4.91 -14.08
C SER A 201 23.44 -4.02 -12.83
N LEU A 202 24.62 -3.44 -12.55
CA LEU A 202 24.83 -2.51 -11.42
C LEU A 202 24.00 -1.23 -11.55
N SER A 203 23.52 -0.90 -12.75
CA SER A 203 22.64 0.25 -13.01
C SER A 203 21.35 0.23 -12.18
N VAL A 204 20.97 -0.91 -11.59
CA VAL A 204 19.90 -1.01 -10.59
C VAL A 204 20.09 -0.06 -9.41
N PHE A 205 21.33 0.16 -8.95
CA PHE A 205 21.60 1.04 -7.81
C PHE A 205 21.43 2.51 -8.20
N THR A 206 21.82 2.90 -9.42
CA THR A 206 21.50 4.21 -9.99
C THR A 206 19.99 4.41 -10.09
N TYR A 207 19.26 3.41 -10.60
CA TYR A 207 17.79 3.45 -10.69
C TYR A 207 17.12 3.64 -9.33
N LEU A 208 17.51 2.84 -8.34
CA LEU A 208 16.98 2.91 -6.99
C LEU A 208 17.20 4.29 -6.37
N ARG A 209 18.44 4.76 -6.38
CA ARG A 209 18.88 6.00 -5.72
C ARG A 209 18.30 7.27 -6.34
N GLN A 210 18.08 7.29 -7.66
CA GLN A 210 17.48 8.44 -8.35
C GLN A 210 15.93 8.46 -8.28
N GLU A 211 15.28 7.30 -8.44
CA GLU A 211 13.83 7.25 -8.67
C GLU A 211 13.01 6.60 -7.55
N CYS A 212 13.53 5.56 -6.91
CA CYS A 212 12.73 4.75 -5.98
C CYS A 212 12.84 5.22 -4.54
N LEU A 213 14.02 5.67 -4.13
CA LEU A 213 14.36 5.93 -2.73
C LEU A 213 14.08 7.36 -2.27
N ARG A 214 13.72 8.28 -3.16
CA ARG A 214 13.30 9.65 -2.77
C ARG A 214 12.11 9.76 -1.81
N CYS A 215 11.36 8.67 -1.61
CA CYS A 215 10.13 8.65 -0.81
C CYS A 215 10.39 8.31 0.66
N HIS A 216 11.59 7.83 1.02
CA HIS A 216 11.84 7.40 2.39
C HIS A 216 11.74 8.59 3.37
N THR A 217 11.36 8.31 4.62
CA THR A 217 11.11 9.36 5.63
C THR A 217 12.36 10.13 6.03
N GLY A 218 13.55 9.54 5.86
CA GLY A 218 14.84 10.21 6.04
C GLY A 218 15.10 11.45 5.17
N GLY A 219 14.41 11.58 4.04
CA GLY A 219 14.61 12.65 3.06
C GLY A 219 13.32 13.42 2.80
N LYS A 220 13.42 14.64 2.24
CA LYS A 220 12.25 15.47 1.87
C LYS A 220 11.64 15.04 0.54
N GLY A 221 12.46 14.51 -0.37
CA GLY A 221 12.04 14.10 -1.72
C GLY A 221 12.01 15.26 -2.71
N ARG A 222 11.10 15.18 -3.71
CA ARG A 222 11.03 16.16 -4.81
C ARG A 222 10.32 17.44 -4.39
N ASN A 223 10.80 18.57 -4.91
CA ASN A 223 10.18 19.87 -4.73
C ASN A 223 9.16 20.16 -5.86
N ARG A 224 8.01 19.47 -5.87
CA ARG A 224 6.98 19.58 -6.93
C ARG A 224 5.57 19.55 -6.36
N ARG A 225 4.58 20.05 -7.13
CA ARG A 225 3.16 20.03 -6.76
C ARG A 225 2.68 18.61 -6.40
N GLY A 226 2.17 18.47 -5.18
CA GLY A 226 1.74 17.22 -4.56
C GLY A 226 2.84 16.47 -3.78
N ASP A 227 4.12 16.78 -4.03
CA ASP A 227 5.25 16.05 -3.43
C ASP A 227 5.78 16.72 -2.14
N TYR A 228 5.20 17.87 -1.74
CA TYR A 228 5.65 18.64 -0.58
C TYR A 228 5.32 17.94 0.74
N ARG A 229 6.35 17.80 1.59
CA ARG A 229 6.26 17.23 2.95
C ARG A 229 7.48 17.63 3.77
N GLY A 230 7.43 17.35 5.07
CA GLY A 230 8.58 17.37 5.96
C GLY A 230 9.42 16.09 5.90
N THR A 231 10.40 15.98 6.80
CA THR A 231 11.21 14.77 7.04
C THR A 231 10.86 14.10 8.37
N GLY A 232 11.14 12.79 8.46
CA GLY A 232 10.88 11.98 9.65
C GLY A 232 9.42 12.07 10.08
N CYS A 233 9.18 12.41 11.34
CA CYS A 233 7.84 12.49 11.91
C CYS A 233 6.98 13.55 11.18
N SER A 234 7.58 14.66 10.72
CA SER A 234 6.86 15.74 10.03
C SER A 234 6.42 15.40 8.60
N SER A 235 6.90 14.28 8.05
CA SER A 235 6.39 13.78 6.76
C SER A 235 4.90 13.42 6.83
N CYS A 236 4.42 13.04 8.03
CA CYS A 236 3.02 12.68 8.28
C CYS A 236 2.33 13.65 9.24
N HIS A 237 3.05 14.10 10.28
CA HIS A 237 2.46 14.84 11.39
C HIS A 237 2.34 16.35 11.18
N ILE A 238 2.88 16.90 10.09
CA ILE A 238 2.73 18.31 9.75
C ILE A 238 1.97 18.42 8.42
N PRO A 239 0.88 19.21 8.34
CA PRO A 239 0.08 19.31 7.14
C PRO A 239 0.79 20.14 6.06
N TYR A 240 0.75 19.66 4.82
CA TYR A 240 1.18 20.37 3.63
C TYR A 240 0.02 20.40 2.63
N SER A 241 -0.15 21.50 1.92
CA SER A 241 -1.03 21.54 0.75
C SER A 241 -0.30 21.02 -0.49
N ASN A 242 -1.05 20.64 -1.52
CA ASN A 242 -0.47 20.23 -2.79
C ASN A 242 0.36 21.33 -3.46
N SER A 243 0.09 22.60 -3.16
CA SER A 243 0.88 23.75 -3.62
C SER A 243 2.11 24.02 -2.75
N GLY A 244 2.15 23.50 -1.53
CA GLY A 244 3.25 23.73 -0.59
C GLY A 244 3.34 25.17 -0.13
N LEU A 245 2.21 25.88 -0.03
CA LEU A 245 2.15 27.27 0.43
C LEU A 245 1.79 27.31 1.92
N TYR A 246 2.35 28.28 2.63
CA TYR A 246 1.97 28.60 4.00
C TYR A 246 0.76 29.52 4.03
N GLU A 247 -0.26 29.13 4.78
CA GLU A 247 -1.53 29.85 4.91
C GLU A 247 -1.77 30.32 6.36
N GLY A 248 -0.80 30.11 7.25
CA GLY A 248 -0.84 30.55 8.64
C GLY A 248 -0.48 32.03 8.88
N GLY A 249 -0.30 32.37 10.16
CA GLY A 249 -0.09 33.71 10.69
C GLY A 249 1.37 34.14 10.89
N ASP A 250 2.35 33.23 10.84
CA ASP A 250 3.77 33.56 10.99
C ASP A 250 4.23 34.49 9.85
N LYS A 251 4.57 35.73 10.21
CA LYS A 251 5.00 36.77 9.25
C LYS A 251 6.37 36.50 8.63
N SER A 252 7.18 35.62 9.22
CA SER A 252 8.52 35.28 8.75
C SER A 252 8.52 34.22 7.65
N ILE A 253 7.39 33.53 7.42
CA ILE A 253 7.25 32.48 6.40
C ILE A 253 6.60 33.09 5.15
N SER A 254 7.19 32.82 3.98
CA SER A 254 6.64 33.28 2.70
C SER A 254 5.30 32.60 2.40
N LYS A 255 4.32 33.40 1.98
CA LYS A 255 2.98 32.92 1.55
C LYS A 255 2.89 32.63 0.06
N VAL A 256 3.94 32.93 -0.70
CA VAL A 256 3.97 32.80 -2.16
C VAL A 256 5.04 31.82 -2.66
N GLU A 257 6.02 31.50 -1.81
CA GLU A 257 7.02 30.48 -2.12
C GLU A 257 6.47 29.09 -1.79
N ASN A 258 6.69 28.14 -2.70
CA ASN A 258 6.31 26.75 -2.46
C ASN A 258 7.33 26.05 -1.56
N GLY A 259 6.91 24.93 -0.96
CA GLY A 259 7.77 24.07 -0.13
C GLY A 259 7.62 24.28 1.37
N HIS A 260 6.65 25.08 1.80
CA HIS A 260 6.26 25.32 3.18
C HIS A 260 5.07 24.45 3.60
N LEU A 261 5.01 24.19 4.92
CA LEU A 261 3.85 23.59 5.57
C LEU A 261 2.62 24.49 5.40
N LEU A 262 1.43 23.91 5.52
CA LEU A 262 0.17 24.65 5.41
C LEU A 262 -0.04 25.59 6.61
N VAL A 263 0.13 25.06 7.83
CA VAL A 263 0.05 25.77 9.11
C VAL A 263 1.01 25.14 10.11
N HIS A 264 1.48 25.88 11.11
CA HIS A 264 2.37 25.37 12.15
C HIS A 264 1.59 24.59 13.23
N SER A 265 1.05 23.41 12.87
CA SER A 265 0.28 22.57 13.80
C SER A 265 0.50 21.08 13.52
N ILE A 266 0.46 20.25 14.57
CA ILE A 266 0.56 18.79 14.44
C ILE A 266 -0.81 18.17 14.15
N GLN A 267 -0.86 17.29 13.15
CA GLN A 267 -1.96 16.35 12.89
C GLN A 267 -1.60 14.93 13.34
N SER A 268 -2.51 14.19 13.97
CA SER A 268 -2.26 12.79 14.33
C SER A 268 -3.55 11.99 14.54
N SER A 269 -4.04 11.86 15.77
CA SER A 269 -5.19 11.03 16.14
C SER A 269 -6.51 11.82 16.15
N ARG A 270 -7.62 11.18 16.54
CA ARG A 270 -8.93 11.84 16.62
C ARG A 270 -8.99 12.98 17.64
N ASP A 271 -8.14 12.92 18.66
CA ASP A 271 -8.07 13.88 19.77
C ASP A 271 -7.25 15.12 19.42
N VAL A 272 -6.53 15.07 18.30
CA VAL A 272 -5.70 16.16 17.80
C VAL A 272 -6.50 16.95 16.78
N LYS A 273 -6.96 18.14 17.20
CA LYS A 273 -7.62 19.11 16.33
C LYS A 273 -6.59 20.04 15.70
N VAL A 274 -6.67 20.18 14.39
CA VAL A 274 -5.92 21.15 13.59
C VAL A 274 -6.92 22.14 13.00
N LYS A 275 -6.60 23.42 13.13
CA LYS A 275 -7.38 24.53 12.59
C LYS A 275 -6.66 25.13 11.40
N VAL A 276 -7.36 25.24 10.27
CA VAL A 276 -6.89 25.95 9.08
C VAL A 276 -8.05 26.83 8.62
N HIS A 277 -7.89 28.15 8.70
CA HIS A 277 -8.99 29.10 8.52
C HIS A 277 -10.18 28.76 9.43
N ASP A 278 -11.37 28.55 8.85
CA ASP A 278 -12.59 28.18 9.57
C ASP A 278 -12.80 26.66 9.68
N ILE A 279 -11.87 25.85 9.14
CA ILE A 279 -11.96 24.40 9.13
C ILE A 279 -11.22 23.83 10.34
N ASN A 280 -11.91 22.97 11.09
CA ASN A 280 -11.31 22.16 12.15
C ASN A 280 -11.42 20.68 11.77
N TYR A 281 -10.29 19.98 11.75
CA TYR A 281 -10.25 18.54 11.44
C TYR A 281 -9.38 17.76 12.44
N SER A 282 -9.46 16.43 12.38
CA SER A 282 -8.57 15.52 13.10
C SER A 282 -8.17 14.33 12.25
N GLY A 283 -7.16 13.59 12.70
CA GLY A 283 -6.56 12.53 11.90
C GLY A 283 -5.54 13.06 10.89
N ILE A 284 -4.84 12.15 10.22
CA ILE A 284 -3.97 12.47 9.09
C ILE A 284 -4.79 12.32 7.79
N PRO A 285 -5.05 13.41 7.04
CA PRO A 285 -5.77 13.35 5.78
C PRO A 285 -5.07 12.45 4.76
N VAL A 286 -5.85 11.79 3.90
CA VAL A 286 -5.35 10.80 2.93
C VAL A 286 -4.27 11.37 2.02
N GLU A 287 -4.38 12.64 1.62
CA GLU A 287 -3.43 13.29 0.72
C GLU A 287 -2.00 13.31 1.27
N THR A 288 -1.83 13.39 2.60
CA THR A 288 -0.50 13.30 3.25
C THR A 288 0.16 11.95 2.96
N CYS A 289 -0.60 10.86 2.91
CA CYS A 289 -0.10 9.54 2.51
C CYS A 289 0.17 9.50 1.00
N THR A 290 -0.71 10.10 0.20
CA THR A 290 -0.65 10.09 -1.27
C THR A 290 0.59 10.79 -1.82
N THR A 291 1.17 11.76 -1.10
CA THR A 291 2.49 12.36 -1.42
C THR A 291 3.58 11.32 -1.72
N CYS A 292 3.56 10.16 -1.04
CA CYS A 292 4.45 9.03 -1.33
C CYS A 292 3.73 7.85 -2.02
N HIS A 293 2.48 7.57 -1.64
CA HIS A 293 1.71 6.40 -2.10
C HIS A 293 0.96 6.60 -3.44
N ASN A 294 1.42 7.53 -4.28
CA ASN A 294 0.89 7.77 -5.63
C ASN A 294 1.58 6.97 -6.75
N ARG A 295 2.71 6.31 -6.48
CA ARG A 295 3.47 5.45 -7.44
C ARG A 295 3.26 3.97 -7.09
N GLY A 296 4.16 3.07 -7.48
CA GLY A 296 4.11 1.64 -7.14
C GLY A 296 2.72 1.03 -7.34
N LYS A 297 2.14 0.50 -6.25
CA LYS A 297 0.80 -0.09 -6.21
C LYS A 297 -0.37 0.93 -6.27
N ARG A 298 -0.07 2.24 -6.23
CA ARG A 298 -1.03 3.36 -6.36
C ARG A 298 -2.14 3.39 -5.31
N ILE A 299 -1.88 2.83 -4.12
CA ILE A 299 -2.88 2.64 -3.06
C ILE A 299 -3.49 3.96 -2.54
N GLY A 300 -2.70 5.04 -2.44
CA GLY A 300 -3.21 6.31 -1.93
C GLY A 300 -4.21 6.96 -2.89
N VAL A 301 -3.84 6.98 -4.18
CA VAL A 301 -4.69 7.54 -5.23
C VAL A 301 -5.93 6.67 -5.48
N SER A 302 -5.82 5.34 -5.47
CA SER A 302 -6.97 4.47 -5.71
C SER A 302 -8.01 4.51 -4.59
N TYR A 303 -7.58 4.68 -3.34
CA TYR A 303 -8.49 4.90 -2.20
C TYR A 303 -9.40 6.12 -2.40
N GLN A 304 -8.85 7.19 -2.99
CA GLN A 304 -9.55 8.42 -3.38
C GLN A 304 -10.27 8.32 -4.73
N GLY A 305 -10.35 7.14 -5.35
CA GLY A 305 -10.98 6.97 -6.66
C GLY A 305 -10.11 7.44 -7.84
N LEU A 306 -8.84 7.77 -7.65
CA LEU A 306 -8.00 8.35 -8.70
C LEU A 306 -7.17 7.29 -9.44
N MET A 307 -7.30 7.23 -10.77
CA MET A 307 -6.52 6.36 -11.65
C MET A 307 -5.63 7.20 -12.56
N GLU A 308 -4.34 6.89 -12.60
CA GLU A 308 -3.38 7.60 -13.44
C GLU A 308 -3.76 7.53 -14.93
N SER A 309 -3.65 8.66 -15.63
CA SER A 309 -3.94 8.82 -17.06
C SER A 309 -2.72 9.32 -17.82
N GLY A 310 -2.48 8.73 -19.00
CA GLY A 310 -1.54 9.26 -19.99
C GLY A 310 -2.10 10.44 -20.79
N TYR A 311 -3.41 10.71 -20.67
CA TYR A 311 -4.13 11.68 -21.47
C TYR A 311 -4.38 12.99 -20.73
N GLN A 312 -4.69 14.04 -21.50
CA GLN A 312 -5.11 15.35 -21.02
C GLN A 312 -6.58 15.58 -21.41
N ALA A 313 -7.48 14.80 -20.81
CA ALA A 313 -8.84 14.63 -21.31
C ALA A 313 -9.85 15.72 -20.85
N THR A 314 -9.50 16.55 -19.87
CA THR A 314 -10.38 17.63 -19.35
C THR A 314 -9.66 18.96 -19.38
N PHE A 315 -10.43 20.02 -19.69
CA PHE A 315 -9.96 21.41 -19.76
C PHE A 315 -10.69 22.26 -18.72
N ASP A 316 -10.00 23.26 -18.17
CA ASP A 316 -10.59 24.29 -17.32
C ASP A 316 -11.33 25.35 -18.16
N GLU A 317 -11.89 26.36 -17.50
CA GLU A 317 -12.63 27.47 -18.13
C GLU A 317 -11.78 28.28 -19.14
N LYS A 318 -10.45 28.18 -19.08
CA LYS A 318 -9.50 28.86 -19.96
C LYS A 318 -8.96 27.94 -21.07
N GLY A 319 -9.43 26.70 -21.14
CA GLY A 319 -8.97 25.71 -22.10
C GLY A 319 -7.63 25.05 -21.72
N ASN A 320 -7.11 25.25 -20.51
CA ASN A 320 -5.91 24.54 -20.05
C ASN A 320 -6.29 23.14 -19.59
N GLY A 321 -5.52 22.13 -19.98
CA GLY A 321 -5.84 20.78 -19.52
C GLY A 321 -5.44 20.53 -18.08
N GLN A 322 -5.93 19.42 -17.52
CA GLN A 322 -5.69 19.03 -16.13
C GLN A 322 -4.22 19.22 -15.70
N PRO A 323 -3.96 20.02 -14.64
CA PRO A 323 -2.60 20.23 -14.14
C PRO A 323 -2.05 18.94 -13.55
N LYS A 324 -0.73 18.79 -13.59
CA LYS A 324 -0.08 17.63 -12.99
C LYS A 324 -0.20 17.67 -11.46
N LEU A 325 -0.45 16.52 -10.86
CA LEU A 325 -0.38 16.25 -9.43
C LEU A 325 0.52 15.03 -9.23
N HIS A 326 1.53 15.10 -8.35
CA HIS A 326 2.59 14.08 -8.24
C HIS A 326 3.21 13.72 -9.59
N THR A 327 3.39 14.73 -10.46
CA THR A 327 3.87 14.62 -11.85
C THR A 327 2.96 13.89 -12.85
N LYS A 328 1.73 13.54 -12.46
CA LYS A 328 0.77 12.72 -13.23
C LYS A 328 -0.55 13.45 -13.45
N ARG A 329 -1.39 12.85 -14.30
CA ARG A 329 -2.80 13.19 -14.51
C ARG A 329 -3.67 12.03 -14.07
N TYR A 330 -4.94 12.30 -13.79
CA TYR A 330 -5.85 11.32 -13.19
C TYR A 330 -7.24 11.35 -13.83
N LEU A 331 -7.82 10.15 -13.97
CA LEU A 331 -9.25 9.89 -14.11
C LEU A 331 -9.83 9.71 -12.70
N HIS A 332 -11.11 10.09 -12.51
CA HIS A 332 -11.84 9.84 -11.28
C HIS A 332 -12.81 8.67 -11.49
N LEU A 333 -12.48 7.53 -10.88
CA LEU A 333 -13.25 6.29 -10.81
C LEU A 333 -13.97 6.18 -9.45
N THR A 334 -14.62 5.05 -9.18
CA THR A 334 -15.32 4.83 -7.90
C THR A 334 -14.35 4.80 -6.72
N GLU A 335 -14.62 5.61 -5.71
CA GLU A 335 -13.86 5.66 -4.46
C GLU A 335 -14.08 4.42 -3.58
N ASP A 336 -13.16 4.17 -2.65
CA ASP A 336 -13.34 3.12 -1.65
C ASP A 336 -14.49 3.46 -0.69
N ILE A 337 -15.35 2.49 -0.38
CA ILE A 337 -16.49 2.70 0.50
C ILE A 337 -16.06 3.17 1.90
N HIS A 338 -14.91 2.73 2.40
CA HIS A 338 -14.38 3.18 3.69
C HIS A 338 -13.99 4.66 3.64
N TYR A 339 -13.41 5.11 2.52
CA TYR A 339 -13.08 6.52 2.29
C TYR A 339 -14.35 7.37 2.30
N THR A 340 -15.38 6.98 1.54
CA THR A 340 -16.66 7.71 1.49
C THR A 340 -17.39 7.76 2.84
N LYS A 341 -17.11 6.81 3.73
CA LYS A 341 -17.63 6.79 5.11
C LYS A 341 -16.82 7.64 6.08
N GLY A 342 -15.70 8.22 5.64
CA GLY A 342 -14.86 9.11 6.42
C GLY A 342 -13.76 8.41 7.21
N MET A 343 -13.39 7.18 6.82
CA MET A 343 -12.17 6.53 7.31
C MET A 343 -10.94 7.14 6.64
N LEU A 344 -9.88 7.25 7.43
CA LEU A 344 -8.54 7.64 6.99
C LEU A 344 -7.64 6.42 6.96
N CYS A 345 -6.47 6.51 6.30
CA CYS A 345 -5.52 5.39 6.18
C CYS A 345 -5.18 4.78 7.55
N GLN A 346 -4.96 5.64 8.55
CA GLN A 346 -4.62 5.21 9.90
C GLN A 346 -5.76 4.52 10.66
N ASP A 347 -7.00 4.52 10.16
CA ASP A 347 -8.09 3.75 10.79
C ASP A 347 -7.94 2.25 10.57
N CYS A 348 -7.26 1.85 9.47
CA CYS A 348 -6.87 0.46 9.19
C CYS A 348 -5.37 0.23 9.48
N HIS A 349 -4.51 1.20 9.19
CA HIS A 349 -3.08 1.07 9.45
C HIS A 349 -2.72 1.43 10.89
N THR A 350 -2.21 0.45 11.62
CA THR A 350 -1.90 0.60 13.05
C THR A 350 -0.63 1.41 13.28
N SER A 351 -0.38 1.78 14.55
CA SER A 351 0.91 2.41 14.91
C SER A 351 2.09 1.50 14.59
N ASN A 352 1.96 0.18 14.75
CA ASN A 352 3.05 -0.74 14.42
C ASN A 352 3.23 -0.88 12.90
N ASP A 353 2.17 -0.79 12.11
CA ASP A 353 2.26 -0.81 10.65
C ASP A 353 3.06 0.40 10.13
N MET A 354 2.80 1.58 10.73
CA MET A 354 3.33 2.88 10.26
C MET A 354 4.67 3.26 10.91
N HIS A 355 4.77 3.15 12.24
CA HIS A 355 5.99 3.46 12.98
C HIS A 355 6.93 2.26 13.08
N GLY A 356 6.47 1.03 12.83
CA GLY A 356 7.24 -0.18 13.07
C GLY A 356 7.05 -0.74 14.49
N ASP A 357 7.49 -1.97 14.69
CA ASP A 357 7.46 -2.66 15.98
C ASP A 357 8.86 -3.00 16.53
N GLY A 358 9.90 -2.44 15.91
CA GLY A 358 11.31 -2.70 16.20
C GLY A 358 11.95 -3.81 15.35
N PHE A 359 11.20 -4.40 14.40
CA PHE A 359 11.72 -5.45 13.51
C PHE A 359 11.61 -5.07 12.03
N PHE A 360 12.66 -5.37 11.26
CA PHE A 360 12.66 -5.16 9.81
C PHE A 360 11.58 -6.00 9.11
N ARG A 361 11.04 -5.44 8.02
CA ARG A 361 10.02 -6.08 7.18
C ARG A 361 10.51 -6.18 5.74
N GLY A 362 10.52 -7.38 5.19
CA GLY A 362 10.91 -7.62 3.79
C GLY A 362 9.84 -7.23 2.77
N ALA A 363 8.58 -7.04 3.20
CA ALA A 363 7.46 -6.67 2.34
C ALA A 363 6.27 -6.11 3.13
N ASN A 364 5.39 -5.37 2.45
CA ASN A 364 4.23 -4.68 3.05
C ASN A 364 3.31 -5.61 3.86
N LEU A 365 3.07 -6.84 3.38
CA LEU A 365 2.21 -7.81 4.07
C LEU A 365 2.75 -8.18 5.46
N GLY A 366 4.07 -8.08 5.66
CA GLY A 366 4.67 -8.30 6.97
C GLY A 366 4.38 -7.17 7.95
N ALA A 367 4.12 -5.95 7.47
CA ALA A 367 3.80 -4.82 8.34
C ALA A 367 2.33 -4.82 8.76
N VAL A 368 1.40 -4.98 7.80
CA VAL A 368 -0.06 -4.89 8.02
C VAL A 368 -0.55 -6.01 8.93
N GLU A 369 -1.26 -5.67 10.02
CA GLU A 369 -1.82 -6.67 10.94
C GLU A 369 -3.33 -6.84 10.89
N ILE A 370 -4.05 -5.96 10.20
CA ILE A 370 -5.51 -5.93 10.15
C ILE A 370 -6.03 -6.73 8.96
N GLU A 371 -6.95 -7.64 9.26
CA GLU A 371 -7.74 -8.37 8.27
C GLU A 371 -9.18 -7.86 8.19
N CYS A 372 -9.84 -8.10 7.04
CA CYS A 372 -11.25 -7.73 6.85
C CYS A 372 -12.14 -8.35 7.95
N GLN A 373 -11.83 -9.59 8.30
CA GLN A 373 -12.54 -10.41 9.29
C GLN A 373 -12.31 -9.92 10.73
N ASP A 374 -11.36 -9.03 10.97
CA ASP A 374 -11.12 -8.40 12.28
C ASP A 374 -12.22 -7.45 12.70
N CYS A 375 -12.94 -6.89 11.72
CA CYS A 375 -14.12 -6.06 11.96
C CYS A 375 -15.41 -6.71 11.45
N HIS A 376 -15.36 -7.40 10.30
CA HIS A 376 -16.57 -7.92 9.66
C HIS A 376 -16.94 -9.35 10.09
N GLY A 377 -15.97 -10.15 10.54
CA GLY A 377 -16.17 -11.56 10.83
C GLY A 377 -16.47 -12.38 9.57
N THR A 378 -17.25 -13.43 9.72
CA THR A 378 -17.82 -14.22 8.62
C THR A 378 -19.34 -14.31 8.77
N THR A 379 -20.03 -14.91 7.81
CA THR A 379 -21.47 -15.18 7.93
C THR A 379 -21.81 -16.16 9.07
N LYS A 380 -20.83 -16.88 9.61
CA LYS A 380 -21.00 -17.91 10.64
C LYS A 380 -20.40 -17.53 11.98
N LYS A 381 -19.44 -16.59 12.00
CA LYS A 381 -18.71 -16.18 13.20
C LYS A 381 -18.55 -14.67 13.30
N TYR A 382 -18.80 -14.11 14.47
CA TYR A 382 -18.41 -12.74 14.80
C TYR A 382 -16.87 -12.58 14.81
N PRO A 383 -16.32 -11.37 14.67
CA PRO A 383 -14.87 -11.16 14.66
C PRO A 383 -14.15 -11.72 15.89
N TRP A 384 -14.74 -11.59 17.07
CA TRP A 384 -14.19 -12.10 18.34
C TRP A 384 -14.34 -13.62 18.51
N GLU A 385 -15.14 -14.30 17.68
CA GLU A 385 -15.30 -15.76 17.66
C GLU A 385 -14.26 -16.46 16.76
N LEU A 386 -13.52 -15.70 15.96
CA LEU A 386 -12.44 -16.21 15.12
C LEU A 386 -11.15 -16.44 15.94
N PRO A 387 -10.31 -17.42 15.58
CA PRO A 387 -9.03 -17.62 16.24
C PRO A 387 -8.01 -16.56 15.82
N LEU A 388 -6.96 -16.37 16.64
CA LEU A 388 -5.77 -15.60 16.25
C LEU A 388 -5.13 -16.23 15.00
N GLY A 389 -4.75 -15.40 14.04
CA GLY A 389 -4.17 -15.77 12.75
C GLY A 389 -5.19 -16.12 11.66
N TYR A 390 -6.50 -16.01 11.92
CA TYR A 390 -7.50 -16.20 10.86
C TYR A 390 -7.35 -15.09 9.81
N SER A 391 -7.27 -15.47 8.53
CA SER A 391 -6.91 -14.65 7.37
C SER A 391 -5.46 -14.15 7.27
N ASP A 392 -4.63 -14.37 8.30
CA ASP A 392 -3.19 -14.06 8.29
C ASP A 392 -2.37 -15.37 8.35
N GLU A 393 -2.84 -16.44 7.69
CA GLU A 393 -2.38 -17.80 7.99
C GLU A 393 -0.96 -18.14 7.54
N PHE A 394 -0.49 -17.55 6.43
CA PHE A 394 0.70 -18.01 5.68
C PHE A 394 0.65 -19.53 5.43
N ALA A 395 -0.57 -19.99 5.11
CA ALA A 395 -0.91 -21.37 4.85
C ALA A 395 -2.18 -21.41 3.98
N THR A 396 -2.34 -22.47 3.19
CA THR A 396 -3.49 -22.61 2.29
C THR A 396 -4.77 -23.08 3.00
N THR A 397 -4.76 -23.17 4.33
CA THR A 397 -5.92 -23.60 5.12
C THR A 397 -6.25 -22.58 6.19
N PRO A 398 -7.54 -22.26 6.41
CA PRO A 398 -7.91 -21.29 7.43
C PRO A 398 -7.50 -21.71 8.84
N LYS A 399 -7.16 -20.73 9.67
CA LYS A 399 -6.78 -21.00 11.05
C LYS A 399 -7.97 -21.56 11.84
N THR A 400 -7.69 -22.54 12.69
CA THR A 400 -8.65 -23.10 13.65
C THR A 400 -8.08 -22.98 15.07
N GLY A 401 -8.96 -22.98 16.07
CA GLY A 401 -8.56 -22.90 17.48
C GLY A 401 -9.51 -22.08 18.32
N LYS A 402 -9.05 -21.73 19.52
CA LYS A 402 -9.80 -20.91 20.48
C LYS A 402 -10.10 -19.52 19.90
N ALA A 403 -11.31 -19.04 20.16
CA ALA A 403 -11.72 -17.67 19.84
C ALA A 403 -10.77 -16.64 20.48
N ARG A 404 -10.35 -15.63 19.71
CA ARG A 404 -9.46 -14.57 20.20
C ARG A 404 -10.12 -13.65 21.22
N GLY A 405 -11.45 -13.50 21.17
CA GLY A 405 -12.21 -12.69 22.11
C GLY A 405 -12.02 -11.18 21.91
N THR A 406 -12.28 -10.43 22.98
CA THR A 406 -12.06 -8.98 23.10
C THR A 406 -11.20 -8.69 24.32
N THR A 407 -10.68 -7.47 24.43
CA THR A 407 -9.93 -7.06 25.63
C THR A 407 -10.21 -5.63 26.05
N LYS A 408 -10.13 -5.35 27.35
CA LYS A 408 -10.17 -3.99 27.91
C LYS A 408 -8.77 -3.44 28.23
N THR A 409 -7.75 -4.29 28.13
CA THR A 409 -6.35 -3.94 28.42
C THR A 409 -5.61 -3.59 27.14
N LEU A 410 -4.74 -2.58 27.21
CA LEU A 410 -3.92 -2.14 26.08
C LEU A 410 -2.44 -2.41 26.37
N ALA A 411 -1.68 -2.71 25.31
CA ALA A 411 -0.22 -2.65 25.38
C ALA A 411 0.23 -1.21 25.70
N GLU A 412 1.35 -1.07 26.41
CA GLU A 412 1.77 0.24 26.94
C GLU A 412 1.86 1.33 25.86
N TYR A 413 2.48 1.02 24.72
CA TYR A 413 2.67 1.95 23.62
C TYR A 413 1.36 2.43 22.97
N LEU A 414 0.26 1.66 23.10
CA LEU A 414 -1.04 2.05 22.55
C LEU A 414 -1.74 3.11 23.41
N LYS A 415 -1.36 3.23 24.69
CA LYS A 415 -1.94 4.22 25.62
C LYS A 415 -1.58 5.65 25.25
N ASP A 416 -0.49 5.84 24.49
CA ASP A 416 -0.07 7.14 23.95
C ASP A 416 -0.99 7.61 22.80
N GLY A 417 -1.82 6.73 22.26
CA GLY A 417 -2.79 7.03 21.21
C GLY A 417 -4.13 7.56 21.76
N ALA A 418 -5.04 7.90 20.84
CA ALA A 418 -6.42 8.23 21.22
C ALA A 418 -7.17 6.97 21.66
N ILE A 419 -7.64 6.97 22.92
CA ILE A 419 -8.42 5.87 23.50
C ILE A 419 -9.85 6.34 23.75
N PRO A 420 -10.86 5.68 23.16
CA PRO A 420 -12.26 5.99 23.43
C PRO A 420 -12.59 5.92 24.93
N LYS A 421 -13.38 6.89 25.41
CA LYS A 421 -13.87 6.89 26.81
C LYS A 421 -14.73 5.66 27.09
N ASP A 422 -15.62 5.34 26.16
CA ASP A 422 -16.45 4.15 26.21
C ASP A 422 -15.72 2.97 25.59
N LYS A 423 -15.40 1.98 26.43
CA LYS A 423 -14.70 0.75 26.02
C LYS A 423 -15.65 -0.42 25.79
N GLY A 424 -16.96 -0.22 25.96
CA GLY A 424 -17.99 -1.26 25.78
C GLY A 424 -17.63 -2.60 26.43
N ASP A 425 -17.83 -3.67 25.66
CA ASP A 425 -17.47 -5.04 26.04
C ASP A 425 -15.97 -5.34 25.84
N GLY A 426 -15.23 -4.38 25.27
CA GLY A 426 -13.80 -4.47 24.97
C GLY A 426 -13.48 -4.11 23.53
N PHE A 427 -12.20 -3.83 23.29
CA PHE A 427 -11.62 -3.67 21.97
C PHE A 427 -11.57 -5.01 21.24
N LEU A 428 -11.80 -4.97 19.93
CA LEU A 428 -11.50 -6.10 19.05
C LEU A 428 -9.99 -6.35 19.01
N LEU A 429 -9.60 -7.57 18.68
CA LEU A 429 -8.19 -7.94 18.48
C LEU A 429 -7.92 -8.15 16.99
N SER A 430 -6.77 -7.69 16.51
CA SER A 430 -6.27 -7.99 15.17
C SER A 430 -6.07 -9.51 14.99
N ALA A 431 -5.90 -9.98 13.75
CA ALA A 431 -5.48 -11.35 13.48
C ALA A 431 -4.20 -11.71 14.25
N ARG A 432 -3.31 -10.72 14.43
CA ARG A 432 -2.04 -10.86 15.13
C ARG A 432 -2.12 -10.59 16.64
N GLY A 433 -3.28 -10.22 17.18
CA GLY A 433 -3.54 -10.19 18.63
C GLY A 433 -3.25 -8.88 19.36
N ASN A 434 -3.04 -7.76 18.66
CA ASN A 434 -3.08 -6.43 19.29
C ASN A 434 -4.52 -5.92 19.39
N PRO A 435 -4.84 -5.11 20.41
CA PRO A 435 -6.12 -4.41 20.50
C PRO A 435 -6.26 -3.35 19.41
N LEU A 436 -7.36 -3.39 18.67
CA LEU A 436 -7.78 -2.35 17.75
C LEU A 436 -8.44 -1.24 18.54
N THR A 437 -7.67 -0.23 18.95
CA THR A 437 -8.11 0.86 19.85
C THR A 437 -9.30 1.67 19.31
N LYS A 438 -9.59 1.55 18.01
CA LYS A 438 -10.69 2.22 17.32
C LYS A 438 -11.95 1.37 17.18
N ALA A 439 -11.89 0.07 17.45
CA ALA A 439 -13.01 -0.86 17.24
C ALA A 439 -13.50 -1.43 18.58
N VAL A 440 -14.63 -0.91 19.07
CA VAL A 440 -15.21 -1.29 20.37
C VAL A 440 -16.44 -2.16 20.16
N ARG A 441 -16.49 -3.32 20.82
CA ARG A 441 -17.66 -4.18 20.82
C ARG A 441 -18.76 -3.63 21.71
N LYS A 442 -20.00 -3.67 21.22
CA LYS A 442 -21.24 -3.45 22.00
C LYS A 442 -22.29 -4.49 21.63
N GLY A 443 -22.44 -5.52 22.47
CA GLY A 443 -23.29 -6.68 22.19
C GLY A 443 -22.84 -7.40 20.92
N ASN A 444 -23.71 -7.41 19.90
CA ASN A 444 -23.45 -8.00 18.58
C ASN A 444 -23.02 -6.97 17.52
N LYS A 445 -22.81 -5.71 17.92
CA LYS A 445 -22.40 -4.60 17.05
C LYS A 445 -21.00 -4.11 17.42
N ILE A 446 -20.43 -3.29 16.54
CA ILE A 446 -19.13 -2.65 16.73
C ILE A 446 -19.30 -1.15 16.54
N ILE A 447 -18.70 -0.35 17.43
CA ILE A 447 -18.57 1.09 17.26
C ILE A 447 -17.14 1.38 16.83
N MET A 448 -17.01 1.96 15.64
CA MET A 448 -15.74 2.41 15.07
C MET A 448 -15.52 3.89 15.42
N HIS A 449 -14.52 4.17 16.24
CA HIS A 449 -14.10 5.51 16.64
C HIS A 449 -13.02 6.03 15.69
N LEU A 450 -13.45 6.65 14.61
CA LEU A 450 -12.56 7.03 13.51
C LEU A 450 -11.65 8.21 13.89
N SER A 451 -10.49 8.23 13.23
CA SER A 451 -9.48 9.29 13.33
C SER A 451 -9.98 10.63 12.84
N SER A 452 -10.90 10.62 11.87
CA SER A 452 -11.62 11.83 11.41
C SER A 452 -12.49 12.47 12.49
N GLY A 453 -12.65 11.82 13.65
CA GLY A 453 -13.53 12.26 14.73
C GLY A 453 -14.95 11.71 14.62
N LYS A 454 -15.31 11.02 13.53
CA LYS A 454 -16.61 10.37 13.36
C LYS A 454 -16.69 9.07 14.16
N ASP A 455 -17.91 8.72 14.60
CA ASP A 455 -18.24 7.40 15.11
C ASP A 455 -19.15 6.69 14.11
N ILE A 456 -18.89 5.41 13.84
CA ILE A 456 -19.70 4.60 12.93
C ILE A 456 -20.13 3.31 13.62
N GLU A 457 -21.43 3.01 13.57
CA GLU A 457 -21.93 1.68 13.92
C GLU A 457 -21.70 0.71 12.76
N LEU A 458 -20.95 -0.35 13.01
CA LEU A 458 -20.73 -1.47 12.10
C LEU A 458 -21.53 -2.69 12.56
N LYS A 459 -22.28 -3.28 11.62
CA LYS A 459 -22.93 -4.58 11.80
C LYS A 459 -22.07 -5.69 11.17
N PRO A 460 -21.56 -6.65 11.95
CA PRO A 460 -20.82 -7.81 11.42
C PRO A 460 -21.65 -8.66 10.45
N LEU A 461 -20.99 -9.44 9.61
CA LEU A 461 -21.63 -10.26 8.57
C LEU A 461 -22.63 -11.27 9.15
N LYS A 462 -22.29 -11.94 10.26
CA LYS A 462 -23.19 -12.87 10.94
C LYS A 462 -24.52 -12.20 11.35
N LEU A 463 -24.46 -11.00 11.93
CA LEU A 463 -25.65 -10.23 12.29
C LEU A 463 -26.45 -9.81 11.06
N LEU A 464 -25.77 -9.37 10.00
CA LEU A 464 -26.45 -9.03 8.73
C LEU A 464 -27.16 -10.24 8.12
N LYS A 465 -26.59 -11.46 8.25
CA LYS A 465 -27.24 -12.70 7.83
C LYS A 465 -28.48 -13.00 8.68
N GLU A 466 -28.35 -12.93 10.01
CA GLU A 466 -29.47 -13.15 10.94
C GLU A 466 -30.63 -12.16 10.69
N GLU A 467 -30.31 -10.92 10.29
CA GLU A 467 -31.30 -9.90 9.91
C GLU A 467 -31.78 -10.00 8.44
N ASN A 468 -31.37 -11.02 7.67
CA ASN A 468 -31.68 -11.19 6.24
C ASN A 468 -31.30 -9.98 5.36
N LYS A 469 -30.18 -9.30 5.67
CA LYS A 469 -29.68 -8.10 4.97
C LYS A 469 -28.54 -8.35 3.99
N ILE A 470 -28.13 -9.62 3.81
CA ILE A 470 -27.17 -10.02 2.78
C ILE A 470 -27.94 -10.36 1.50
N SER A 471 -27.46 -9.91 0.34
CA SER A 471 -28.08 -10.26 -0.94
C SER A 471 -28.03 -11.77 -1.20
N LYS A 472 -28.90 -12.26 -2.08
CA LYS A 472 -28.93 -13.67 -2.46
C LYS A 472 -27.58 -14.12 -3.05
N GLU A 473 -27.01 -13.30 -3.92
CA GLU A 473 -25.69 -13.53 -4.51
C GLU A 473 -24.60 -13.57 -3.44
N GLY A 474 -24.68 -12.67 -2.45
CA GLY A 474 -23.75 -12.63 -1.32
C GLY A 474 -23.85 -13.87 -0.43
N LEU A 475 -25.05 -14.38 -0.18
CA LEU A 475 -25.26 -15.63 0.56
C LEU A 475 -24.75 -16.85 -0.21
N VAL A 476 -25.01 -16.92 -1.52
CA VAL A 476 -24.46 -18.00 -2.36
C VAL A 476 -22.93 -17.97 -2.34
N ALA A 477 -22.34 -16.80 -2.57
CA ALA A 477 -20.90 -16.64 -2.66
C ALA A 477 -20.19 -16.86 -1.32
N MET A 478 -20.66 -16.26 -0.22
CA MET A 478 -19.94 -16.23 1.06
C MET A 478 -20.43 -17.25 2.09
N ASP A 479 -21.64 -17.80 1.98
CA ASP A 479 -22.16 -18.73 3.00
C ASP A 479 -22.23 -20.18 2.50
N ASN A 480 -22.73 -20.36 1.27
CA ASN A 480 -22.98 -21.68 0.69
C ASN A 480 -21.70 -22.28 0.07
N ILE A 481 -20.90 -21.46 -0.61
CA ILE A 481 -19.65 -21.91 -1.25
C ILE A 481 -18.48 -21.71 -0.29
N LYS A 482 -18.22 -22.71 0.56
CA LYS A 482 -17.14 -22.69 1.56
C LYS A 482 -15.76 -22.36 0.98
N ALA A 483 -15.50 -22.76 -0.27
CA ALA A 483 -14.23 -22.46 -0.94
C ALA A 483 -13.96 -20.96 -1.04
N HIS A 484 -14.97 -20.11 -1.24
CA HIS A 484 -14.77 -18.67 -1.33
C HIS A 484 -14.33 -18.07 0.00
N THR A 485 -14.93 -18.47 1.13
CA THR A 485 -14.50 -17.95 2.45
C THR A 485 -13.15 -18.48 2.91
N ASP A 486 -12.82 -19.71 2.51
CA ASP A 486 -11.63 -20.40 2.99
C ASP A 486 -10.39 -20.13 2.14
N LYS A 487 -10.58 -19.80 0.86
CA LYS A 487 -9.48 -19.69 -0.09
C LYS A 487 -9.34 -18.30 -0.69
N LEU A 488 -10.36 -17.46 -0.69
CA LEU A 488 -10.27 -16.13 -1.28
C LEU A 488 -10.11 -15.09 -0.17
N GLU A 489 -9.44 -14.01 -0.55
CA GLU A 489 -9.53 -12.76 0.18
C GLU A 489 -10.88 -12.08 -0.04
N CYS A 490 -11.39 -11.36 0.96
CA CYS A 490 -12.64 -10.62 0.81
C CYS A 490 -12.53 -9.56 -0.31
N TYR A 491 -11.37 -8.92 -0.40
CA TYR A 491 -11.08 -7.93 -1.43
C TYR A 491 -10.87 -8.56 -2.83
N THR A 492 -10.83 -9.88 -2.94
CA THR A 492 -11.00 -10.56 -4.23
C THR A 492 -12.36 -10.20 -4.79
N CYS A 493 -13.47 -10.35 -4.08
CA CYS A 493 -14.77 -10.00 -4.65
C CYS A 493 -15.06 -8.49 -4.57
N HIS A 494 -14.59 -7.82 -3.52
CA HIS A 494 -15.03 -6.47 -3.21
C HIS A 494 -14.18 -5.32 -3.79
N ALA A 495 -12.94 -5.57 -4.22
CA ALA A 495 -12.17 -4.58 -4.96
C ALA A 495 -12.64 -4.57 -6.43
N THR A 496 -13.37 -3.53 -6.80
CA THR A 496 -14.12 -3.50 -8.08
C THR A 496 -13.31 -3.06 -9.29
N TRP A 497 -12.12 -2.52 -9.06
CA TRP A 497 -11.19 -2.08 -10.09
C TRP A 497 -9.78 -2.03 -9.47
N ALA A 498 -8.72 -2.10 -10.27
CA ALA A 498 -7.36 -2.03 -9.76
C ALA A 498 -6.41 -1.35 -10.76
N PRO A 499 -5.54 -0.43 -10.31
CA PRO A 499 -4.62 0.26 -11.21
C PRO A 499 -3.54 -0.70 -11.72
N GLN A 500 -3.47 -0.88 -13.04
CA GLN A 500 -2.60 -1.85 -13.70
C GLN A 500 -1.68 -1.16 -14.71
N CYS A 501 -0.37 -1.19 -14.45
CA CYS A 501 0.66 -0.52 -15.25
C CYS A 501 1.61 -1.56 -15.84
N TYR A 502 1.33 -2.01 -17.06
CA TYR A 502 2.06 -3.11 -17.70
C TYR A 502 3.32 -2.63 -18.41
N GLY A 503 4.42 -3.38 -18.21
CA GLY A 503 5.74 -3.17 -18.81
C GLY A 503 6.37 -1.82 -18.46
N CYS A 504 7.31 -1.79 -17.54
CA CYS A 504 8.08 -0.61 -17.15
C CYS A 504 9.38 -0.55 -17.96
N HIS A 505 9.45 0.36 -18.92
CA HIS A 505 10.64 0.56 -19.75
C HIS A 505 11.55 1.56 -19.07
N VAL A 506 12.70 1.09 -18.60
CA VAL A 506 13.68 1.87 -17.85
C VAL A 506 14.90 2.10 -18.75
N LYS A 507 15.20 3.37 -19.04
CA LYS A 507 16.44 3.77 -19.71
C LYS A 507 17.37 4.44 -18.71
N ILE A 508 18.61 4.00 -18.64
CA ILE A 508 19.65 4.59 -17.79
C ILE A 508 20.83 4.95 -18.67
N ASP A 509 21.13 6.24 -18.77
CA ASP A 509 22.05 6.76 -19.77
C ASP A 509 23.27 7.42 -19.12
N TYR A 510 24.43 6.78 -19.24
CA TYR A 510 25.71 7.19 -18.68
C TYR A 510 26.58 7.98 -19.69
N SER A 511 26.08 8.20 -20.91
CA SER A 511 26.83 8.91 -21.94
C SER A 511 26.93 10.42 -21.68
N GLY A 512 28.01 11.03 -22.14
CA GLY A 512 28.15 12.50 -22.16
C GLY A 512 28.11 13.16 -20.78
N GLY A 513 28.55 12.45 -19.72
CA GLY A 513 28.57 13.00 -18.35
C GLY A 513 27.17 13.28 -17.78
N LYS A 514 26.14 12.57 -18.25
CA LYS A 514 24.78 12.69 -17.70
C LYS A 514 24.76 12.24 -16.25
N GLN A 515 24.18 13.08 -15.40
CA GLN A 515 24.05 12.83 -13.97
C GLN A 515 22.66 13.23 -13.47
N ASN A 516 22.30 12.70 -12.29
CA ASN A 516 21.07 13.01 -11.58
C ASN A 516 21.27 12.83 -10.07
N PRO A 517 20.42 13.45 -9.23
CA PRO A 517 20.56 13.34 -7.77
C PRO A 517 20.42 11.93 -7.21
N ASP A 518 21.31 11.57 -6.28
CA ASP A 518 21.15 10.45 -5.36
C ASP A 518 20.39 10.92 -4.11
N TYR A 519 19.11 10.57 -4.02
CA TYR A 519 18.27 10.97 -2.89
C TYR A 519 18.64 10.24 -1.60
N LEU A 520 19.19 9.03 -1.66
CA LEU A 520 19.55 8.29 -0.46
C LEU A 520 20.80 8.90 0.19
N LEU A 521 21.79 9.26 -0.63
CA LEU A 521 23.00 9.93 -0.17
C LEU A 521 22.70 11.36 0.32
N ALA A 522 21.89 12.11 -0.44
CA ALA A 522 21.48 13.47 -0.08
C ALA A 522 20.73 13.53 1.27
N SER A 523 20.10 12.42 1.67
CA SER A 523 19.36 12.33 2.90
C SER A 523 20.17 11.94 4.12
N LYS A 524 21.45 11.57 4.00
CA LYS A 524 22.24 11.05 5.13
C LYS A 524 22.39 12.08 6.26
N HIS A 525 22.72 11.58 7.45
CA HIS A 525 22.70 12.28 8.73
C HIS A 525 23.32 13.69 8.71
N HIS A 526 22.59 14.65 9.26
CA HIS A 526 23.12 15.97 9.59
C HIS A 526 22.78 16.35 11.04
N VAL A 527 23.73 16.98 11.72
CA VAL A 527 23.66 17.32 13.16
C VAL A 527 22.53 18.28 13.53
N ASN A 528 21.96 18.99 12.55
CA ASN A 528 20.87 19.95 12.70
C ASN A 528 19.54 19.48 12.09
N GLY A 529 19.48 18.21 11.64
CA GLY A 529 18.30 17.64 10.99
C GLY A 529 18.05 18.07 9.54
N LYS A 530 18.87 18.98 8.98
CA LYS A 530 18.74 19.47 7.60
C LYS A 530 19.41 18.50 6.62
N THR A 531 18.70 18.02 5.59
CA THR A 531 19.30 17.18 4.52
C THR A 531 19.77 18.01 3.34
N ALA A 532 20.56 17.41 2.44
CA ALA A 532 21.02 18.10 1.24
C ALA A 532 19.89 18.46 0.27
N GLU A 533 18.74 17.75 0.32
CA GLU A 533 17.55 18.14 -0.43
C GLU A 533 17.01 19.52 -0.03
N MET A 534 17.41 20.04 1.15
CA MET A 534 16.99 21.33 1.68
C MET A 534 18.05 22.43 1.52
N THR A 535 19.26 22.08 1.05
CA THR A 535 20.36 23.03 0.81
C THR A 535 20.78 23.03 -0.64
N ASN A 536 21.43 21.95 -1.07
CA ASN A 536 22.09 21.84 -2.34
C ASN A 536 22.12 20.38 -2.80
N LEU A 537 21.14 20.03 -3.62
CA LEU A 537 21.06 18.70 -4.22
C LEU A 537 22.10 18.49 -5.34
N LYS A 538 22.71 19.57 -5.86
CA LYS A 538 23.69 19.50 -6.97
C LYS A 538 25.03 18.89 -6.55
N ASP A 539 25.34 18.87 -5.26
CA ASP A 539 26.57 18.25 -4.74
C ASP A 539 26.45 16.73 -4.61
N TYR A 540 25.24 16.20 -4.85
CA TYR A 540 24.88 14.78 -4.66
C TYR A 540 24.44 14.14 -5.97
N LEU A 541 25.02 14.60 -7.09
CA LEU A 541 24.79 14.03 -8.41
C LEU A 541 25.63 12.77 -8.59
N VAL A 542 25.03 11.73 -9.15
CA VAL A 542 25.68 10.47 -9.51
C VAL A 542 25.53 10.21 -11.00
N ASP A 543 26.46 9.43 -11.55
CA ASP A 543 26.48 9.08 -12.97
C ASP A 543 25.21 8.35 -13.42
N GLY A 544 24.83 8.64 -14.66
CA GLY A 544 23.65 8.09 -15.30
C GLY A 544 22.43 8.99 -15.15
N LYS A 545 21.59 9.01 -16.18
CA LYS A 545 20.27 9.64 -16.14
C LYS A 545 19.17 8.61 -16.40
N VAL A 546 18.33 8.42 -15.40
CA VAL A 546 17.16 7.54 -15.50
C VAL A 546 16.02 8.22 -16.27
N THR A 547 15.35 7.48 -17.14
CA THR A 547 14.06 7.83 -17.75
C THR A 547 13.16 6.60 -17.75
N GLU A 548 11.89 6.78 -17.41
CA GLU A 548 10.92 5.69 -17.32
C GLU A 548 9.70 5.95 -18.20
N THR A 549 9.27 4.92 -18.90
CA THR A 549 7.97 4.88 -19.58
C THR A 549 7.30 3.53 -19.35
N ARG A 550 6.11 3.33 -19.92
CA ARG A 550 5.34 2.10 -19.77
C ARG A 550 4.70 1.66 -21.08
N SER A 551 4.38 0.37 -21.20
CA SER A 551 3.69 -0.15 -22.37
C SER A 551 2.23 0.32 -22.42
N TYR A 552 1.45 0.10 -21.35
CA TYR A 552 0.04 0.52 -21.29
C TYR A 552 -0.53 0.54 -19.86
N LEU A 553 -1.67 1.22 -19.69
CA LEU A 553 -2.42 1.31 -18.43
C LEU A 553 -3.82 0.70 -18.56
N ARG A 554 -4.28 0.09 -17.47
CA ARG A 554 -5.60 -0.54 -17.30
C ARG A 554 -6.11 -0.29 -15.88
N TRP A 555 -7.42 -0.41 -15.67
CA TRP A 555 -8.04 -0.22 -14.35
C TRP A 555 -9.14 -1.23 -14.03
N GLU A 556 -9.64 -1.94 -15.03
CA GLU A 556 -10.71 -2.94 -14.92
C GLU A 556 -10.34 -4.17 -14.08
N ASP A 557 -11.21 -5.18 -14.03
CA ASP A 557 -11.00 -6.42 -13.28
C ASP A 557 -9.57 -6.98 -13.45
N PRO A 558 -8.78 -7.10 -12.37
CA PRO A 558 -7.40 -7.59 -12.43
C PRO A 558 -7.35 -9.12 -12.56
N ALA A 559 -6.15 -9.60 -12.90
CA ALA A 559 -5.86 -11.03 -12.82
C ALA A 559 -5.91 -11.53 -11.37
N LEU A 560 -5.96 -12.86 -11.16
CA LEU A 560 -5.94 -13.47 -9.83
C LEU A 560 -4.73 -14.35 -9.64
N SER A 561 -4.23 -14.37 -8.41
CA SER A 561 -3.17 -15.29 -7.99
C SER A 561 -3.23 -15.55 -6.48
N GLN A 562 -2.42 -16.51 -6.02
CA GLN A 562 -2.26 -16.76 -4.59
C GLN A 562 -1.31 -15.71 -3.99
N ASN A 563 -1.68 -15.13 -2.85
CA ASN A 563 -0.86 -14.20 -2.07
C ASN A 563 0.08 -14.94 -1.09
N GLY A 564 0.87 -14.18 -0.34
CA GLY A 564 1.78 -14.71 0.67
C GLY A 564 1.10 -15.42 1.84
N GLU A 565 -0.16 -15.05 2.15
CA GLU A 565 -0.95 -15.71 3.20
C GLU A 565 -1.54 -17.05 2.76
N GLY A 566 -1.47 -17.39 1.46
CA GLY A 566 -2.00 -18.64 0.90
C GLY A 566 -3.44 -18.53 0.39
N ARG A 567 -3.96 -17.32 0.20
CA ARG A 567 -5.31 -17.03 -0.30
C ARG A 567 -5.27 -16.39 -1.69
N ILE A 568 -6.35 -16.54 -2.44
CA ILE A 568 -6.52 -15.97 -3.78
C ILE A 568 -6.90 -14.51 -3.65
N SER A 569 -6.14 -13.66 -4.35
CA SER A 569 -6.24 -12.20 -4.29
C SER A 569 -6.17 -11.58 -5.70
N PRO A 570 -6.63 -10.32 -5.88
CA PRO A 570 -6.31 -9.50 -7.04
C PRO A 570 -4.80 -9.34 -7.24
N THR A 571 -4.37 -9.41 -8.49
CA THR A 571 -2.96 -9.36 -8.89
C THR A 571 -2.77 -8.36 -10.01
N ILE A 572 -1.86 -7.41 -9.80
CA ILE A 572 -1.54 -6.33 -10.74
C ILE A 572 -0.06 -6.41 -11.14
N PRO A 573 0.39 -5.70 -12.19
CA PRO A 573 1.81 -5.53 -12.46
C PRO A 573 2.59 -5.01 -11.25
N GLY A 574 3.68 -5.70 -10.91
CA GLY A 574 4.70 -5.27 -9.96
C GLY A 574 5.88 -4.63 -10.69
N CYS A 575 7.11 -5.00 -10.33
CA CYS A 575 8.32 -4.60 -11.06
C CYS A 575 8.45 -5.37 -12.38
N GLN A 576 7.86 -4.88 -13.46
CA GLN A 576 8.02 -5.44 -14.81
C GLN A 576 9.05 -4.67 -15.63
N VAL A 577 10.33 -4.74 -15.25
CA VAL A 577 11.39 -3.94 -15.86
C VAL A 577 11.81 -4.50 -17.22
N THR A 578 11.84 -3.62 -18.22
CA THR A 578 12.49 -3.80 -19.51
C THR A 578 13.58 -2.74 -19.63
N LEU A 579 14.83 -3.18 -19.60
CA LEU A 579 15.97 -2.32 -19.31
C LEU A 579 16.77 -1.96 -20.57
N THR A 580 17.06 -0.67 -20.72
CA THR A 580 18.04 -0.15 -21.68
C THR A 580 19.11 0.62 -20.93
N VAL A 581 20.37 0.20 -21.06
CA VAL A 581 21.53 0.86 -20.44
C VAL A 581 22.40 1.41 -21.55
N ILE A 582 22.61 2.71 -21.57
CA ILE A 582 23.54 3.37 -22.50
C ILE A 582 24.85 3.61 -21.75
N GLY A 583 25.93 3.00 -22.26
CA GLY A 583 27.26 3.11 -21.71
C GLY A 583 27.87 4.50 -21.91
N LYS A 584 29.05 4.73 -21.32
CA LYS A 584 29.70 6.05 -21.35
C LYS A 584 30.02 6.54 -22.77
N ASN A 585 30.23 5.59 -23.69
CA ASN A 585 30.55 5.84 -25.09
C ASN A 585 29.30 6.09 -25.97
N GLY A 586 28.09 6.08 -25.41
CA GLY A 586 26.84 6.28 -26.15
C GLY A 586 26.23 5.02 -26.77
N ASN A 587 26.92 3.87 -26.70
CA ASN A 587 26.41 2.59 -27.19
C ASN A 587 25.51 1.91 -26.14
N ALA A 588 24.50 1.17 -26.60
CA ALA A 588 23.67 0.36 -25.71
C ALA A 588 24.44 -0.87 -25.20
N LEU A 589 24.61 -0.97 -23.88
CA LEU A 589 25.14 -2.15 -23.21
C LEU A 589 24.02 -3.19 -23.01
N TYR A 590 22.81 -2.70 -22.75
CA TYR A 590 21.57 -3.45 -22.81
C TYR A 590 20.55 -2.65 -23.62
N GLN A 591 19.74 -3.35 -24.43
CA GLN A 591 18.62 -2.80 -25.17
C GLN A 591 17.40 -3.68 -24.93
N ASN A 592 16.32 -3.10 -24.39
CA ASN A 592 15.08 -3.80 -24.07
C ASN A 592 15.29 -5.15 -23.37
N HIS A 593 16.25 -5.19 -22.45
CA HIS A 593 16.69 -6.40 -21.79
C HIS A 593 15.76 -6.75 -20.63
N ILE A 594 15.29 -8.00 -20.62
CA ILE A 594 14.59 -8.59 -19.47
C ILE A 594 15.48 -9.71 -18.95
N PHE A 595 15.86 -9.64 -17.68
CA PHE A 595 16.66 -10.68 -17.04
C PHE A 595 15.86 -11.97 -16.86
N LYS A 596 16.58 -13.09 -16.84
CA LYS A 596 16.05 -14.40 -16.43
C LYS A 596 16.74 -14.89 -15.17
N ILE A 597 15.98 -15.39 -14.20
CA ILE A 597 16.51 -15.98 -12.97
C ILE A 597 16.41 -17.50 -13.07
N LYS A 598 17.56 -18.16 -13.00
CA LYS A 598 17.68 -19.62 -13.12
C LYS A 598 17.40 -20.34 -11.81
N ASN A 599 16.90 -21.57 -11.92
CA ASN A 599 16.69 -22.49 -10.79
C ASN A 599 15.87 -21.84 -9.66
N VAL A 600 14.74 -21.23 -10.04
CA VAL A 600 13.68 -20.71 -9.16
C VAL A 600 12.33 -21.00 -9.82
N GLU A 601 11.27 -21.12 -9.04
CA GLU A 601 9.88 -21.25 -9.55
C GLU A 601 9.72 -22.35 -10.63
N ASP A 602 10.39 -23.48 -10.42
CA ASP A 602 10.40 -24.64 -11.32
C ASP A 602 10.85 -24.34 -12.77
N ALA A 603 11.56 -23.24 -13.00
CA ALA A 603 12.00 -22.81 -14.33
C ALA A 603 13.34 -23.42 -14.80
N GLY A 604 14.02 -24.20 -13.95
CA GLY A 604 15.30 -24.86 -14.26
C GLY A 604 16.38 -23.91 -14.80
N GLU A 605 17.25 -24.42 -15.67
CA GLU A 605 18.37 -23.67 -16.27
C GLU A 605 17.92 -22.62 -17.30
N GLU A 606 16.73 -22.77 -17.88
CA GLU A 606 16.14 -21.75 -18.78
C GLU A 606 15.88 -20.44 -18.02
N GLY A 607 15.43 -20.58 -16.77
CA GLY A 607 15.08 -19.48 -15.89
C GLY A 607 13.76 -18.80 -16.24
N ILE A 608 13.20 -18.11 -15.26
CA ILE A 608 11.97 -17.35 -15.38
C ILE A 608 12.27 -15.88 -15.66
N ASN A 609 11.44 -15.21 -16.47
CA ASN A 609 11.56 -13.77 -16.66
C ASN A 609 11.40 -13.04 -15.33
N ALA A 610 12.35 -12.16 -15.01
CA ALA A 610 12.40 -11.43 -13.75
C ALA A 610 11.41 -10.25 -13.65
N ILE A 611 10.47 -10.17 -14.59
CA ILE A 611 9.32 -9.28 -14.49
C ILE A 611 8.31 -9.88 -13.51
N THR A 612 7.69 -9.04 -12.68
CA THR A 612 6.84 -9.51 -11.57
C THR A 612 5.40 -9.04 -11.72
N MET A 613 4.45 -9.95 -11.49
CA MET A 613 3.07 -9.67 -11.12
C MET A 613 2.94 -9.74 -9.59
N SER A 614 2.19 -8.83 -8.98
CA SER A 614 2.13 -8.64 -7.53
C SER A 614 0.71 -8.79 -7.01
N PRO A 615 0.46 -9.78 -6.12
CA PRO A 615 -0.72 -9.80 -5.26
C PRO A 615 -0.90 -8.47 -4.52
N VAL A 616 -2.13 -7.96 -4.47
CA VAL A 616 -2.41 -6.63 -3.93
C VAL A 616 -3.81 -6.51 -3.35
N GLN A 617 -3.94 -5.72 -2.27
CA GLN A 617 -5.19 -5.08 -1.87
C GLN A 617 -5.29 -3.73 -2.63
N PRO A 618 -6.21 -3.57 -3.61
CA PRO A 618 -6.22 -2.39 -4.50
C PRO A 618 -6.73 -1.08 -3.88
N HIS A 619 -7.34 -1.12 -2.71
CA HIS A 619 -7.99 0.00 -2.01
C HIS A 619 -9.16 0.61 -2.82
N THR A 620 -10.00 -0.26 -3.39
CA THR A 620 -11.13 0.11 -4.25
C THR A 620 -12.39 -0.68 -3.85
N ILE A 621 -12.54 -0.90 -2.54
CA ILE A 621 -13.59 -1.71 -1.96
C ILE A 621 -14.93 -1.03 -2.17
N THR A 622 -15.92 -1.77 -2.67
CA THR A 622 -17.29 -1.26 -2.75
C THR A 622 -18.31 -2.24 -2.17
N LYS A 623 -19.52 -1.73 -1.93
CA LYS A 623 -20.64 -2.54 -1.45
C LYS A 623 -21.04 -3.62 -2.46
N LYS A 624 -20.93 -3.37 -3.76
CA LYS A 624 -21.25 -4.32 -4.82
C LYS A 624 -19.97 -5.04 -5.23
N SER A 625 -19.94 -6.36 -5.10
CA SER A 625 -18.82 -7.15 -5.59
C SER A 625 -18.76 -7.17 -7.12
N ARG A 626 -17.62 -7.57 -7.68
CA ARG A 626 -17.56 -7.99 -9.09
C ARG A 626 -18.45 -9.21 -9.36
N SER A 627 -18.76 -9.44 -10.63
CA SER A 627 -19.65 -10.52 -11.04
C SER A 627 -18.95 -11.89 -11.01
N CYS A 628 -19.72 -12.99 -11.00
CA CYS A 628 -19.14 -14.33 -11.05
C CYS A 628 -18.32 -14.56 -12.33
N GLU A 629 -18.81 -14.03 -13.46
CA GLU A 629 -18.22 -14.14 -14.79
C GLU A 629 -16.84 -13.48 -14.86
N SER A 630 -16.65 -12.36 -14.16
CA SER A 630 -15.36 -11.66 -14.10
C SER A 630 -14.19 -12.55 -13.64
N CYS A 631 -14.49 -13.62 -12.88
CA CYS A 631 -13.52 -14.61 -12.41
C CYS A 631 -13.64 -15.94 -13.17
N HIS A 632 -14.85 -16.49 -13.28
CA HIS A 632 -15.10 -17.85 -13.74
C HIS A 632 -15.06 -18.00 -15.26
N THR A 633 -15.19 -16.92 -16.03
CA THR A 633 -15.17 -16.97 -17.51
C THR A 633 -14.04 -16.13 -18.11
N SER A 634 -13.14 -15.59 -17.28
CA SER A 634 -12.11 -14.65 -17.70
C SER A 634 -10.73 -15.31 -17.82
N GLU A 635 -10.18 -15.32 -19.03
CA GLU A 635 -8.80 -15.77 -19.29
C GLU A 635 -7.78 -14.95 -18.48
N LYS A 636 -8.03 -13.65 -18.35
CA LYS A 636 -7.20 -12.72 -17.56
C LYS A 636 -7.22 -13.09 -16.08
N ALA A 637 -8.40 -13.38 -15.51
CA ALA A 637 -8.53 -13.79 -14.11
C ALA A 637 -7.75 -15.08 -13.82
N MET A 638 -7.72 -16.02 -14.77
CA MET A 638 -6.97 -17.27 -14.69
C MET A 638 -5.46 -17.12 -14.94
N GLY A 639 -5.00 -15.93 -15.35
CA GLY A 639 -3.59 -15.62 -15.57
C GLY A 639 -3.07 -15.89 -16.98
N TYR A 640 -3.94 -16.23 -17.94
CA TYR A 640 -3.57 -16.39 -19.35
C TYR A 640 -3.37 -15.05 -20.08
N GLY A 641 -3.50 -13.92 -19.37
CA GLY A 641 -3.40 -12.58 -19.92
C GLY A 641 -4.69 -12.05 -20.54
N ILE A 642 -4.64 -10.80 -20.98
CA ILE A 642 -5.78 -10.10 -21.59
C ILE A 642 -6.14 -10.82 -22.90
N ASN A 643 -7.39 -11.29 -23.02
CA ASN A 643 -7.86 -12.11 -24.15
C ASN A 643 -6.97 -13.34 -24.42
N GLY A 644 -6.44 -13.96 -23.35
CA GLY A 644 -5.55 -15.12 -23.44
C GLY A 644 -4.17 -14.78 -24.02
N GLY A 645 -3.76 -13.51 -23.94
CA GLY A 645 -2.48 -13.03 -24.45
C GLY A 645 -2.44 -12.82 -25.97
N ARG A 646 -3.61 -12.82 -26.64
CA ARG A 646 -3.71 -12.82 -28.11
C ARG A 646 -3.78 -11.44 -28.77
N TYR A 647 -3.84 -10.36 -27.99
CA TYR A 647 -3.92 -9.01 -28.56
C TYR A 647 -2.60 -8.51 -29.15
N PHE A 648 -1.47 -8.89 -28.57
CA PHE A 648 -0.17 -8.39 -28.98
C PHE A 648 0.49 -9.37 -29.95
N SER A 649 1.14 -8.85 -30.99
CA SER A 649 2.10 -9.59 -31.79
C SER A 649 3.32 -9.99 -30.93
N ASP A 650 4.11 -10.93 -31.43
CA ASP A 650 5.32 -11.42 -30.75
C ASP A 650 6.29 -10.27 -30.41
N PRO A 651 6.42 -9.85 -29.14
CA PRO A 651 7.23 -8.70 -28.77
C PRO A 651 8.74 -9.02 -28.76
N SER A 652 9.12 -10.29 -28.99
CA SER A 652 10.52 -10.68 -29.19
C SER A 652 11.04 -10.35 -30.59
N LYS A 653 10.20 -9.82 -31.48
CA LYS A 653 10.56 -9.45 -32.87
C LYS A 653 10.42 -7.95 -33.09
N THR A 654 11.37 -7.38 -33.82
CA THR A 654 11.30 -5.97 -34.24
C THR A 654 10.09 -5.79 -35.16
N THR A 655 9.31 -4.76 -34.89
CA THR A 655 8.21 -4.35 -35.77
C THR A 655 8.72 -3.26 -36.71
N MET A 656 8.63 -3.53 -38.01
CA MET A 656 8.89 -2.56 -39.08
C MET A 656 7.57 -2.02 -39.58
N VAL A 657 7.47 -0.70 -39.76
CA VAL A 657 6.31 -0.04 -40.36
C VAL A 657 6.82 0.93 -41.41
N ASP A 658 6.61 0.58 -42.67
CA ASP A 658 6.99 1.38 -43.84
C ASP A 658 6.09 1.00 -45.02
N LEU A 659 6.28 1.63 -46.18
CA LEU A 659 5.63 1.25 -47.42
C LEU A 659 6.04 -0.18 -47.81
N MET A 660 5.05 -1.07 -47.87
CA MET A 660 5.23 -2.48 -48.17
C MET A 660 4.40 -2.88 -49.40
N ASP A 661 4.85 -3.91 -50.14
CA ASP A 661 4.01 -4.56 -51.15
C ASP A 661 2.90 -5.43 -50.52
N SER A 662 2.05 -6.03 -51.35
CA SER A 662 0.98 -6.94 -50.91
C SER A 662 1.48 -8.18 -50.16
N ASN A 663 2.77 -8.52 -50.28
CA ASN A 663 3.42 -9.63 -49.58
C ASN A 663 4.08 -9.18 -48.26
N ARG A 664 3.88 -7.92 -47.85
CA ARG A 664 4.50 -7.30 -46.65
C ARG A 664 6.02 -7.17 -46.75
N LYS A 665 6.57 -7.15 -47.95
CA LYS A 665 7.99 -6.82 -48.15
C LYS A 665 8.13 -5.31 -48.16
N VAL A 666 9.00 -4.78 -47.30
CA VAL A 666 9.32 -3.35 -47.27
C VAL A 666 9.95 -2.94 -48.59
N LEU A 667 9.41 -1.88 -49.21
CA LEU A 667 9.85 -1.36 -50.51
C LEU A 667 10.98 -0.33 -50.36
N ALA A 668 10.97 0.43 -49.27
CA ALA A 668 12.01 1.39 -48.96
C ALA A 668 13.32 0.70 -48.59
N HIS A 669 14.45 1.29 -48.98
CA HIS A 669 15.78 0.83 -48.56
C HIS A 669 16.25 1.52 -47.26
N ASN A 670 15.82 2.76 -47.05
CA ASN A 670 16.09 3.52 -45.84
C ASN A 670 14.93 3.33 -44.87
N ILE A 671 15.07 2.39 -43.94
CA ILE A 671 14.00 1.95 -43.05
C ILE A 671 14.43 2.14 -41.60
N ASP A 672 13.51 2.57 -40.76
CA ASP A 672 13.71 2.70 -39.32
C ASP A 672 12.95 1.61 -38.56
N GLU A 673 13.52 1.12 -37.47
CA GLU A 673 12.81 0.23 -36.55
C GLU A 673 11.70 1.01 -35.83
N GLN A 674 10.43 0.68 -36.12
CA GLN A 674 9.31 1.36 -35.48
C GLN A 674 9.16 0.94 -34.00
N ILE A 675 9.33 -0.36 -33.71
CA ILE A 675 9.35 -0.90 -32.34
C ILE A 675 10.46 -1.96 -32.27
N PRO A 676 11.60 -1.66 -31.61
CA PRO A 676 12.67 -2.63 -31.44
C PRO A 676 12.25 -3.83 -30.59
N ALA A 677 12.80 -5.00 -30.90
CA ALA A 677 12.53 -6.25 -30.19
C ALA A 677 12.78 -6.17 -28.68
N THR A 678 12.04 -6.97 -27.91
CA THR A 678 12.32 -7.33 -26.51
C THR A 678 12.56 -8.84 -26.43
N PRO A 679 13.78 -9.35 -26.69
CA PRO A 679 14.01 -10.76 -27.04
C PRO A 679 13.50 -11.79 -26.02
N ASN A 680 13.56 -11.47 -24.72
CA ASN A 680 13.12 -12.37 -23.65
C ASN A 680 11.62 -12.30 -23.34
N LEU A 681 10.88 -11.37 -23.96
CA LEU A 681 9.43 -11.26 -23.82
C LEU A 681 8.74 -12.07 -24.93
N LYS A 682 8.44 -13.35 -24.66
CA LYS A 682 7.73 -14.24 -25.60
C LYS A 682 6.20 -14.16 -25.50
N TYR A 683 5.71 -13.51 -24.45
CA TYR A 683 4.28 -13.35 -24.16
C TYR A 683 4.03 -11.90 -23.76
N ASP A 684 2.81 -11.39 -23.98
CA ASP A 684 2.42 -10.08 -23.46
C ASP A 684 2.65 -10.00 -21.92
N TYR A 685 2.94 -8.79 -21.44
CA TYR A 685 3.21 -8.52 -20.01
C TYR A 685 2.09 -8.98 -19.07
N SER A 686 0.85 -9.17 -19.55
CA SER A 686 -0.26 -9.65 -18.72
C SER A 686 -0.32 -11.17 -18.53
N VAL A 687 0.46 -11.95 -19.28
CA VAL A 687 0.43 -13.41 -19.26
C VAL A 687 1.29 -13.94 -18.11
N MET A 688 0.66 -14.45 -17.05
CA MET A 688 1.37 -15.12 -15.95
C MET A 688 1.64 -16.59 -16.27
N ILE A 689 0.73 -17.22 -17.02
CA ILE A 689 0.74 -18.65 -17.34
C ILE A 689 0.52 -18.86 -18.83
N ASP A 690 1.29 -19.74 -19.44
CA ASP A 690 1.10 -20.14 -20.84
C ASP A 690 -0.06 -21.14 -21.04
N LYS A 691 -0.34 -21.47 -22.30
CA LYS A 691 -1.39 -22.44 -22.67
C LYS A 691 -1.18 -23.85 -22.10
N ASN A 692 0.03 -24.20 -21.68
CA ASN A 692 0.38 -25.50 -21.12
C ASN A 692 0.29 -25.50 -19.58
N GLY A 693 -0.05 -24.35 -18.97
CA GLY A 693 -0.12 -24.20 -17.52
C GLY A 693 1.21 -23.86 -16.85
N LYS A 694 2.28 -23.57 -17.60
CA LYS A 694 3.60 -23.19 -17.06
C LYS A 694 3.62 -21.70 -16.74
N GLN A 695 4.14 -21.34 -15.56
CA GLN A 695 4.37 -19.94 -15.17
C GLN A 695 5.51 -19.33 -16.00
N VAL A 696 5.29 -18.16 -16.61
CA VAL A 696 6.24 -17.52 -17.55
C VAL A 696 6.89 -16.26 -17.01
N GLN A 697 6.39 -15.75 -15.88
CA GLN A 697 6.96 -14.62 -15.14
C GLN A 697 6.64 -14.76 -13.65
N THR A 698 7.43 -14.11 -12.79
CA THR A 698 7.27 -14.23 -11.34
C THR A 698 5.94 -13.65 -10.86
N VAL A 699 5.29 -14.35 -9.93
CA VAL A 699 4.08 -13.86 -9.25
C VAL A 699 4.35 -13.75 -7.76
N GLY A 700 4.71 -12.54 -7.32
CA GLY A 700 5.11 -12.23 -5.95
C GLY A 700 6.46 -12.83 -5.58
N ASN A 701 7.48 -11.98 -5.45
CA ASN A 701 8.85 -12.36 -5.15
C ASN A 701 9.24 -12.17 -3.66
N HIS A 702 8.25 -12.01 -2.77
CA HIS A 702 8.46 -11.67 -1.36
C HIS A 702 8.11 -12.79 -0.38
N TRP A 703 7.22 -13.70 -0.75
CA TRP A 703 6.64 -14.68 0.15
C TRP A 703 6.65 -16.06 -0.49
N LYS A 704 6.88 -17.10 0.31
CA LYS A 704 7.02 -18.47 -0.19
C LYS A 704 5.77 -18.98 -0.92
N LEU A 705 4.58 -18.58 -0.47
CA LEU A 705 3.30 -19.03 -1.04
C LEU A 705 2.78 -18.18 -2.19
N SER A 706 3.43 -17.04 -2.51
CA SER A 706 2.99 -16.25 -3.66
C SER A 706 3.30 -17.00 -4.95
N GLN A 707 2.29 -17.20 -5.79
CA GLN A 707 2.41 -17.88 -7.07
C GLN A 707 1.20 -17.59 -7.95
N ALA A 708 1.34 -17.81 -9.25
CA ALA A 708 0.18 -17.87 -10.14
C ALA A 708 -0.75 -19.02 -9.71
N LEU A 709 -2.01 -18.99 -10.12
CA LEU A 709 -2.94 -20.09 -9.80
C LEU A 709 -2.35 -21.41 -10.30
N ASP A 710 -2.42 -22.48 -9.52
CA ASP A 710 -2.01 -23.80 -10.00
C ASP A 710 -3.07 -24.40 -10.95
N ASN A 711 -2.71 -25.46 -11.69
CA ASN A 711 -3.62 -26.13 -12.63
C ASN A 711 -4.92 -26.58 -11.96
N ARG A 712 -4.83 -27.21 -10.79
CA ARG A 712 -5.98 -27.73 -10.04
C ARG A 712 -6.94 -26.62 -9.63
N THR A 713 -6.42 -25.44 -9.27
CA THR A 713 -7.20 -24.27 -8.88
C THR A 713 -7.86 -23.66 -10.10
N ARG A 714 -7.17 -23.58 -11.24
CA ARG A 714 -7.76 -23.14 -12.52
C ARG A 714 -8.88 -24.06 -12.99
N GLU A 715 -8.71 -25.38 -12.94
CA GLU A 715 -9.78 -26.35 -13.29
C GLU A 715 -11.04 -26.16 -12.44
N LYS A 716 -10.85 -25.82 -11.16
CA LYS A 716 -11.97 -25.49 -10.25
C LYS A 716 -12.56 -24.10 -10.51
N LEU A 717 -11.81 -23.17 -11.09
CA LEU A 717 -12.26 -21.82 -11.40
C LEU A 717 -12.96 -21.75 -12.76
N ASP A 718 -12.45 -22.45 -13.77
CA ASP A 718 -12.87 -22.32 -15.16
C ASP A 718 -14.30 -22.83 -15.38
N ARG A 719 -15.19 -21.93 -15.78
CA ARG A 719 -16.56 -22.21 -16.20
C ARG A 719 -16.82 -21.73 -17.63
N ARG A 720 -15.75 -21.49 -18.40
CA ARG A 720 -15.88 -21.26 -19.85
C ARG A 720 -16.47 -22.52 -20.50
N GLY A 721 -17.17 -22.33 -21.62
CA GLY A 721 -17.77 -23.43 -22.37
C GLY A 721 -19.11 -23.94 -21.82
N VAL A 722 -19.59 -23.46 -20.66
CA VAL A 722 -20.92 -23.83 -20.13
C VAL A 722 -22.05 -23.54 -21.14
N CYS A 723 -21.97 -22.42 -21.86
CA CYS A 723 -22.92 -22.11 -22.93
C CYS A 723 -22.87 -23.16 -24.04
N LEU A 724 -21.67 -23.53 -24.50
CA LEU A 724 -21.48 -24.54 -25.54
C LEU A 724 -21.99 -25.92 -25.10
N SER A 725 -21.80 -26.30 -23.83
CA SER A 725 -22.29 -27.59 -23.31
C SER A 725 -23.80 -27.78 -23.46
N CYS A 726 -24.58 -26.70 -23.34
CA CYS A 726 -26.03 -26.72 -23.56
C CYS A 726 -26.41 -26.51 -25.03
N HIS A 727 -25.67 -25.66 -25.76
CA HIS A 727 -26.03 -25.27 -27.13
C HIS A 727 -25.48 -26.18 -28.23
N GLN A 728 -24.50 -27.06 -27.96
CA GLN A 728 -23.90 -27.95 -28.95
C GLN A 728 -24.91 -28.91 -29.63
N SER A 729 -26.09 -29.10 -29.04
CA SER A 729 -27.15 -29.97 -29.55
C SER A 729 -28.41 -29.20 -29.97
N ILE A 730 -28.35 -27.87 -30.07
CA ILE A 730 -29.47 -27.02 -30.51
C ILE A 730 -29.12 -26.47 -31.91
N PRO A 731 -30.03 -26.49 -32.90
CA PRO A 731 -31.43 -26.94 -32.80
C PRO A 731 -31.63 -28.44 -33.07
N GLU A 732 -30.76 -29.07 -33.86
CA GLU A 732 -30.94 -30.41 -34.42
C GLU A 732 -30.37 -31.55 -33.55
N GLY A 733 -30.46 -31.44 -32.23
CA GLY A 733 -30.01 -32.50 -31.33
C GLY A 733 -30.81 -33.79 -31.49
N ASN A 734 -30.94 -34.57 -30.42
CA ASN A 734 -31.85 -35.71 -30.45
C ASN A 734 -33.32 -35.27 -30.71
N LEU A 735 -34.19 -36.23 -31.01
CA LEU A 735 -35.60 -36.00 -31.31
C LEU A 735 -36.30 -35.10 -30.26
N ALA A 736 -35.97 -35.26 -28.98
CA ALA A 736 -36.58 -34.46 -27.92
C ALA A 736 -36.15 -32.98 -27.98
N ILE A 737 -34.86 -32.70 -28.20
CA ILE A 737 -34.35 -31.33 -28.33
C ILE A 737 -34.90 -30.66 -29.60
N SER A 738 -34.90 -31.38 -30.72
CA SER A 738 -35.47 -30.89 -31.98
C SER A 738 -36.97 -30.57 -31.84
N THR A 739 -37.74 -31.46 -31.21
CA THR A 739 -39.18 -31.24 -30.93
C THR A 739 -39.40 -30.02 -30.03
N MET A 740 -38.59 -29.85 -28.97
CA MET A 740 -38.69 -28.70 -28.07
C MET A 740 -38.42 -27.37 -28.78
N ASN A 741 -37.41 -27.32 -29.65
CA ASN A 741 -37.11 -26.11 -30.42
C ASN A 741 -38.24 -25.78 -31.40
N HIS A 742 -38.78 -26.78 -32.11
CA HIS A 742 -39.90 -26.56 -33.03
C HIS A 742 -41.16 -26.06 -32.30
N ILE A 743 -41.48 -26.63 -31.12
CA ILE A 743 -42.60 -26.15 -30.29
C ILE A 743 -42.36 -24.70 -29.84
N ALA A 744 -41.15 -24.36 -29.38
CA ALA A 744 -40.83 -23.00 -28.93
C ALA A 744 -40.95 -21.97 -30.06
N GLU A 745 -40.52 -22.32 -31.27
CA GLU A 745 -40.66 -21.50 -32.48
C GLU A 745 -42.13 -21.30 -32.87
N MET A 746 -42.90 -22.39 -32.97
CA MET A 746 -44.33 -22.35 -33.32
C MET A 746 -45.19 -21.59 -32.30
N SER A 747 -44.78 -21.58 -31.03
CA SER A 747 -45.48 -20.88 -29.95
C SER A 747 -45.06 -19.41 -29.77
N GLY A 748 -44.11 -18.92 -30.57
CA GLY A 748 -43.66 -17.52 -30.53
C GLY A 748 -43.01 -17.11 -29.20
N ILE A 749 -42.45 -18.07 -28.45
CA ILE A 749 -41.86 -17.82 -27.13
C ILE A 749 -40.56 -17.01 -27.31
N LYS A 750 -40.50 -15.82 -26.70
CA LYS A 750 -39.27 -15.04 -26.59
C LYS A 750 -38.47 -15.48 -25.37
N ILE A 751 -37.29 -16.05 -25.59
CA ILE A 751 -36.37 -16.45 -24.52
C ILE A 751 -35.46 -15.26 -24.19
N ASP A 752 -35.80 -14.54 -23.12
CA ASP A 752 -34.94 -13.49 -22.55
C ASP A 752 -34.00 -14.04 -21.46
N ASN A 753 -33.16 -13.18 -20.88
CA ASN A 753 -32.22 -13.60 -19.82
C ASN A 753 -32.91 -14.19 -18.59
N LYS A 754 -34.12 -13.73 -18.24
CA LYS A 754 -34.84 -14.22 -17.07
C LYS A 754 -35.37 -15.63 -17.34
N GLU A 755 -35.95 -15.84 -18.52
CA GLU A 755 -36.46 -17.15 -18.92
C GLU A 755 -35.33 -18.14 -19.16
N HIS A 756 -34.20 -17.71 -19.73
CA HIS A 756 -33.01 -18.55 -19.88
C HIS A 756 -32.51 -19.07 -18.52
N ASN A 757 -32.39 -18.20 -17.52
CA ASN A 757 -32.02 -18.60 -16.15
C ASN A 757 -33.05 -19.53 -15.50
N ASN A 758 -34.34 -19.31 -15.77
CA ASN A 758 -35.43 -20.15 -15.27
C ASN A 758 -35.38 -21.56 -15.85
N ILE A 759 -35.17 -21.68 -17.17
CA ILE A 759 -35.00 -22.95 -17.87
C ILE A 759 -33.82 -23.72 -17.29
N LEU A 760 -32.65 -23.08 -17.17
CA LEU A 760 -31.46 -23.70 -16.58
C LEU A 760 -31.71 -24.21 -15.15
N ASN A 761 -32.35 -23.40 -14.31
CA ASN A 761 -32.68 -23.81 -12.94
C ASN A 761 -33.66 -24.99 -12.92
N LYS A 762 -34.69 -25.00 -13.77
CA LYS A 762 -35.64 -26.13 -13.87
C LYS A 762 -34.94 -27.41 -14.31
N ILE A 763 -34.12 -27.35 -15.36
CA ILE A 763 -33.37 -28.50 -15.87
C ILE A 763 -32.47 -29.07 -14.78
N LEU A 764 -31.75 -28.21 -14.06
CA LEU A 764 -30.88 -28.64 -12.96
C LEU A 764 -31.66 -29.35 -11.84
N ASN A 765 -32.80 -28.79 -11.42
CA ASN A 765 -33.63 -29.40 -10.38
C ASN A 765 -34.24 -30.73 -10.83
N ILE A 766 -34.78 -30.80 -12.04
CA ILE A 766 -35.35 -32.04 -12.60
C ILE A 766 -34.25 -33.11 -12.71
N GLY A 767 -33.09 -32.76 -13.28
CA GLY A 767 -31.96 -33.66 -13.40
C GLY A 767 -31.49 -34.19 -12.05
N ALA A 768 -31.37 -33.32 -11.04
CA ALA A 768 -30.97 -33.70 -9.68
C ALA A 768 -31.97 -34.68 -9.03
N TRP A 769 -33.27 -34.41 -9.14
CA TRP A 769 -34.31 -35.31 -8.60
C TRP A 769 -34.34 -36.65 -9.31
N ILE A 770 -34.21 -36.67 -10.64
CA ILE A 770 -34.18 -37.91 -11.42
C ILE A 770 -32.98 -38.77 -11.01
N GLN A 771 -31.79 -38.17 -10.86
CA GLN A 771 -30.58 -38.88 -10.43
C GLN A 771 -30.69 -39.46 -9.02
N LEU A 772 -31.49 -38.83 -8.14
CA LEU A 772 -31.71 -39.31 -6.77
C LEU A 772 -32.80 -40.40 -6.71
N ILE A 773 -33.90 -40.23 -7.45
CA ILE A 773 -35.07 -41.11 -7.36
C ILE A 773 -34.85 -42.43 -8.10
N ILE A 774 -34.22 -42.42 -9.29
CA ILE A 774 -34.03 -43.64 -10.10
C ILE A 774 -33.29 -44.74 -9.33
N PRO A 775 -32.13 -44.49 -8.68
CA PRO A 775 -31.45 -45.51 -7.89
C PRO A 775 -32.30 -46.06 -6.74
N ILE A 776 -33.10 -45.22 -6.09
CA ILE A 776 -34.00 -45.63 -5.00
C ILE A 776 -35.06 -46.58 -5.54
N ILE A 777 -35.69 -46.25 -6.68
CA ILE A 777 -36.69 -47.10 -7.32
C ILE A 777 -36.06 -48.44 -7.74
N ILE A 778 -34.90 -48.41 -8.40
CA ILE A 778 -34.20 -49.63 -8.85
C ILE A 778 -33.83 -50.49 -7.65
N PHE A 779 -33.27 -49.90 -6.58
CA PHE A 779 -32.93 -50.62 -5.35
C PHE A 779 -34.17 -51.24 -4.69
N GLY A 780 -35.28 -50.50 -4.64
CA GLY A 780 -36.56 -50.99 -4.15
C GLY A 780 -37.08 -52.19 -4.95
N LEU A 781 -37.03 -52.11 -6.28
CA LEU A 781 -37.44 -53.18 -7.19
C LEU A 781 -36.54 -54.43 -7.06
N VAL A 782 -35.22 -54.25 -6.96
CA VAL A 782 -34.27 -55.35 -6.73
C VAL A 782 -34.49 -56.00 -5.38
N THR A 783 -34.74 -55.21 -4.33
CA THR A 783 -35.04 -55.73 -2.98
C THR A 783 -36.33 -56.52 -2.98
N LEU A 784 -37.40 -56.02 -3.62
CA LEU A 784 -38.65 -56.75 -3.81
C LEU A 784 -38.47 -58.05 -4.59
N TRP A 785 -37.62 -58.03 -5.62
CA TRP A 785 -37.27 -59.22 -6.40
C TRP A 785 -36.53 -60.26 -5.55
N ILE A 786 -35.55 -59.84 -4.73
CA ILE A 786 -34.81 -60.73 -3.81
C ILE A 786 -35.74 -61.32 -2.72
N ILE A 787 -36.62 -60.51 -2.13
CA ILE A 787 -37.61 -60.96 -1.14
C ILE A 787 -38.56 -61.99 -1.77
N ARG A 788 -39.06 -61.73 -2.98
CA ARG A 788 -39.86 -62.72 -3.71
C ARG A 788 -39.06 -64.00 -3.93
N LYS A 789 -37.82 -63.92 -4.41
CA LYS A 789 -36.99 -65.10 -4.67
C LYS A 789 -36.67 -65.92 -3.42
N ARG A 790 -36.60 -65.29 -2.23
CA ARG A 790 -36.42 -65.96 -0.93
C ARG A 790 -37.70 -66.55 -0.33
N LYS A 791 -38.90 -66.11 -0.75
CA LYS A 791 -40.17 -66.73 -0.36
C LYS A 791 -40.52 -67.98 -1.19
N PHE A 792 -39.83 -68.19 -2.31
CA PHE A 792 -40.01 -69.34 -3.21
C PHE A 792 -38.84 -70.36 -3.14
N LYS A 793 -37.99 -70.23 -2.13
CA LYS A 793 -37.10 -71.28 -1.62
C LYS A 793 -37.55 -71.61 -0.22
#